data_AF-A0A512ASC6-F1
#
_entry.id   AF-A0A512ASC6-F1
#
_cell.length_a   1.000
_cell.length_b   1.000
_cell.length_c   1.000
_cell.angle_alpha   90.00
_cell.angle_beta   90.00
_cell.angle_gamma   90.00
#
_symmetry.space_group_name_H-M   'P 1'
#
loop_
_entity.id
_entity.type
_entity.pdbx_description
1 polymer ?
#
loop_
_entity_poly.entity_id
_entity_poly.type
_entity_poly.pdbx_seq_one_letter_code
_entity_poly.pdbx_strand_id
1 'polypeptide(L)'
;MSGKINFSPHPWFTYIKIVFLYWLIIIPEPGKAQDACMLVPAPLPQRVEQATVILEGKVVAQKSFWDAGHQNIYTANTVEVYKILKGRLAAPEQVEIITEGGTVGDKMHVYSATLALKPGQQGIFFLEPLGFPAANQVLTNLVRFSVYSSLQGFIRYQLPGLTAREPFRTYHSIQNELYPLLLAFPDLKLITIKENADLNKPVIYPNPVPNRAARTQAIPAISGFSPDTITAGTGSVLTITGQNFGSSRDSGFVEFKNANDGGATYIKPLASDYISWSDNLIRVKVPSIPADDGTGVAGTGQFRVMNGTDTRAATSPAELAIRYAVSNVLKEEKAYQPYHIDANGNGGYTIQFAANVPEAARAAFRRSMQTWTCYTNINWVADAVTSTAIISAEDNINLVRLADAGSLPSNVLGRTVSRYQGCQLGSNYSYLVSEFDFEFNDRTSWQFGPATPAINQFDFETTTLHELGHAHQLAHMIQPRSVMHYSISRTQVTRSLSGRNDVEGGNHVTNRSFQNNICNHTRMVPRVSADCTLPANLLSFEAVLQTNGTALLTWVNQNESNLAFYEIQKSIDAIAWHALARQAASSTNGRSYTFTDPRPGTGFTYYRLRLGNKDNQYNFSPSRRIGTDTGLAAGLQLFPNPIQEHNLHFAYQAPANGRILIRIYDIVGREHTLLVRNVTAGSNPFYFSMPGLKSGLYVLQVIQEKEVHQARFIKP
;
A
#
# COMPACT_ATOMS: atom_id res chain seq x y z
N MET A 1 97.04 28.41 22.82
CA MET A 1 97.67 28.00 21.56
C MET A 1 96.68 27.18 20.76
N SER A 2 96.57 27.48 19.45
CA SER A 2 95.90 26.69 18.40
C SER A 2 94.38 26.53 18.49
N GLY A 3 93.66 27.31 17.67
CA GLY A 3 92.22 27.16 17.46
C GLY A 3 91.85 26.04 16.48
N LYS A 4 90.56 26.01 16.08
CA LYS A 4 90.05 25.59 14.76
C LYS A 4 88.61 26.11 14.59
N ILE A 5 88.45 27.13 13.74
CA ILE A 5 87.75 27.16 12.44
C ILE A 5 86.24 27.44 12.52
N ASN A 6 85.90 28.69 12.12
CA ASN A 6 84.62 29.15 11.58
C ASN A 6 84.40 28.61 10.16
N PHE A 7 83.14 28.40 9.74
CA PHE A 7 82.58 29.04 8.54
C PHE A 7 81.03 28.91 8.51
N SER A 8 80.39 30.03 8.18
CA SER A 8 78.94 30.30 8.10
C SER A 8 78.26 29.67 6.86
N PRO A 9 76.92 29.67 6.70
CA PRO A 9 76.18 30.91 6.36
C PRO A 9 74.72 31.04 6.88
N HIS A 10 74.30 32.29 7.05
CA HIS A 10 72.93 32.77 6.78
C HIS A 10 72.97 33.52 5.43
N PRO A 11 71.86 33.96 4.79
CA PRO A 11 70.43 33.63 4.95
C PRO A 11 69.74 33.35 3.57
N TRP A 12 68.42 33.08 3.53
CA TRP A 12 67.40 33.80 2.73
C TRP A 12 66.06 33.02 2.66
N PHE A 13 65.05 33.65 3.24
CA PHE A 13 63.62 33.72 2.88
C PHE A 13 62.82 32.49 2.37
N THR A 14 61.63 32.40 2.99
CA THR A 14 60.26 32.29 2.43
C THR A 14 59.40 31.07 2.79
N TYR A 15 58.27 31.39 3.45
CA TYR A 15 56.97 30.70 3.57
C TYR A 15 56.88 29.30 4.19
N ILE A 16 56.55 29.24 5.49
CA ILE A 16 55.72 28.18 6.07
C ILE A 16 54.41 28.82 6.54
N LYS A 17 53.34 28.62 5.77
CA LYS A 17 51.97 28.79 6.25
C LYS A 17 51.52 27.46 6.87
N ILE A 18 51.02 27.60 8.08
CA ILE A 18 50.42 26.60 8.97
C ILE A 18 49.38 25.76 8.22
N VAL A 19 49.60 24.46 8.12
CA VAL A 19 48.57 23.46 7.78
C VAL A 19 48.12 22.83 9.11
N PHE A 20 47.02 23.33 9.67
CA PHE A 20 46.30 22.62 10.74
C PHE A 20 45.48 21.50 10.09
N LEU A 21 45.92 20.26 10.31
CA LEU A 21 45.22 19.05 9.95
C LEU A 21 44.02 18.88 10.88
N TYR A 22 42.81 19.26 10.45
CA TYR A 22 41.57 18.89 11.14
C TYR A 22 41.28 17.41 10.85
N TRP A 23 41.72 16.53 11.75
CA TRP A 23 41.19 15.17 11.87
C TRP A 23 39.83 15.25 12.56
N LEU A 24 38.76 15.36 11.78
CA LEU A 24 37.40 15.11 12.24
C LEU A 24 37.23 13.60 12.41
N ILE A 25 37.23 13.16 13.66
CA ILE A 25 36.82 11.81 14.06
C ILE A 25 35.36 11.65 13.65
N ILE A 26 35.12 10.91 12.57
CA ILE A 26 33.79 10.40 12.23
C ILE A 26 33.48 9.31 13.26
N ILE A 27 32.82 9.70 14.35
CA ILE A 27 32.14 8.75 15.22
C ILE A 27 30.91 8.29 14.42
N PRO A 28 30.77 7.00 14.09
CA PRO A 28 29.51 6.52 13.53
C PRO A 28 28.44 6.70 14.61
N GLU A 29 27.45 7.55 14.35
CA GLU A 29 26.25 7.56 15.20
C GLU A 29 25.65 6.15 15.23
N PRO A 30 25.26 5.63 16.41
CA PRO A 30 24.55 4.38 16.50
C PRO A 30 23.28 4.48 15.65
N GLY A 31 23.09 3.50 14.77
CA GLY A 31 22.08 3.49 13.71
C GLY A 31 20.70 3.92 14.20
N LYS A 32 20.31 5.14 13.83
CA LYS A 32 18.90 5.49 13.74
C LYS A 32 18.29 4.65 12.62
N ALA A 33 17.14 4.05 12.91
CA ALA A 33 16.33 3.33 11.94
C ALA A 33 16.13 4.19 10.68
N GLN A 34 16.16 3.58 9.51
CA GLN A 34 16.04 4.29 8.24
C GLN A 34 14.61 4.85 8.14
N ASP A 35 14.48 6.16 7.93
CA ASP A 35 13.23 6.90 8.15
C ASP A 35 12.36 7.13 6.89
N ALA A 36 12.50 6.33 5.81
CA ALA A 36 11.63 6.48 4.65
C ALA A 36 11.50 5.24 3.74
N CYS A 37 10.36 5.14 3.05
CA CYS A 37 9.94 4.02 2.18
C CYS A 37 10.93 3.76 1.06
N MET A 38 11.57 2.59 1.09
CA MET A 38 12.36 2.08 -0.03
C MET A 38 13.43 3.07 -0.51
N LEU A 39 13.81 4.01 0.36
CA LEU A 39 14.79 5.04 0.07
C LEU A 39 16.09 4.67 0.78
N VAL A 40 17.19 4.79 0.06
CA VAL A 40 18.52 4.93 0.64
C VAL A 40 18.73 6.42 0.90
N PRO A 41 19.27 6.85 2.05
CA PRO A 41 19.57 8.27 2.26
C PRO A 41 20.46 8.82 1.14
N ALA A 42 20.04 9.93 0.54
CA ALA A 42 20.81 10.75 -0.39
C ALA A 42 21.35 11.95 0.40
N PRO A 43 22.62 11.91 0.87
CA PRO A 43 23.16 12.96 1.72
C PRO A 43 23.07 14.33 1.05
N LEU A 44 22.92 15.39 1.86
CA LEU A 44 22.82 16.75 1.35
C LEU A 44 23.99 17.13 0.41
N PRO A 45 25.26 16.78 0.69
CA PRO A 45 26.36 17.03 -0.26
C PRO A 45 26.15 16.39 -1.64
N GLN A 46 25.67 15.15 -1.69
CA GLN A 46 25.38 14.45 -2.94
C GLN A 46 24.28 15.18 -3.72
N ARG A 47 23.20 15.60 -3.04
CA ARG A 47 22.11 16.36 -3.68
C ARG A 47 22.58 17.71 -4.21
N VAL A 48 23.42 18.42 -3.44
CA VAL A 48 24.00 19.70 -3.86
C VAL A 48 24.89 19.52 -5.09
N GLU A 49 25.71 18.47 -5.12
CA GLU A 49 26.59 18.16 -6.25
C GLU A 49 25.79 17.86 -7.53
N GLN A 50 24.83 16.93 -7.46
CA GLN A 50 24.10 16.41 -8.61
C GLN A 50 23.01 17.36 -9.16
N ALA A 51 22.44 18.22 -8.32
CA ALA A 51 21.45 19.18 -8.78
C ALA A 51 22.07 20.24 -9.72
N THR A 52 21.45 20.45 -10.87
CA THR A 52 21.82 21.51 -11.82
C THR A 52 21.28 22.87 -11.41
N VAL A 53 20.08 22.88 -10.83
CA VAL A 53 19.43 24.06 -10.26
C VAL A 53 18.96 23.71 -8.86
N ILE A 54 19.14 24.62 -7.91
CA ILE A 54 18.53 24.50 -6.58
C ILE A 54 17.76 25.78 -6.35
N LEU A 55 16.47 25.67 -6.04
CA LEU A 55 15.60 26.82 -5.86
C LEU A 55 14.65 26.64 -4.69
N GLU A 56 14.21 27.77 -4.13
CA GLU A 56 13.06 27.86 -3.26
C GLU A 56 11.85 28.26 -4.09
N GLY A 57 10.76 27.53 -3.96
CA GLY A 57 9.53 27.86 -4.70
C GLY A 57 8.27 27.27 -4.10
N LYS A 58 7.13 27.65 -4.70
CA LYS A 58 5.78 27.20 -4.34
C LYS A 58 5.07 26.63 -5.56
N VAL A 59 4.48 25.47 -5.42
CA VAL A 59 3.61 24.88 -6.45
C VAL A 59 2.32 25.70 -6.51
N VAL A 60 2.05 26.36 -7.63
CA VAL A 60 0.89 27.24 -7.81
C VAL A 60 -0.20 26.62 -8.70
N ALA A 61 0.16 25.70 -9.57
CA ALA A 61 -0.76 24.99 -10.45
C ALA A 61 -0.23 23.60 -10.80
N GLN A 62 -1.14 22.71 -11.16
CA GLN A 62 -0.81 21.37 -11.63
C GLN A 62 -1.69 20.95 -12.80
N LYS A 63 -1.12 20.14 -13.70
CA LYS A 63 -1.85 19.50 -14.78
C LYS A 63 -1.26 18.13 -15.08
N SER A 64 -2.08 17.09 -15.01
CA SER A 64 -1.67 15.75 -15.46
C SER A 64 -1.88 15.58 -16.96
N PHE A 65 -1.03 14.78 -17.59
CA PHE A 65 -1.01 14.55 -19.04
C PHE A 65 -0.39 13.19 -19.36
N TRP A 66 -0.75 12.64 -20.52
CA TRP A 66 -0.10 11.46 -21.09
C TRP A 66 1.20 11.84 -21.76
N ASP A 67 2.21 10.97 -21.70
CA ASP A 67 3.38 11.07 -22.57
C ASP A 67 3.01 10.87 -24.06
N ALA A 68 4.00 11.11 -24.94
CA ALA A 68 3.75 11.11 -26.39
C ALA A 68 3.36 9.72 -26.94
N GLY A 69 3.79 8.65 -26.26
CA GLY A 69 3.44 7.28 -26.60
C GLY A 69 2.10 6.83 -25.99
N HIS A 70 1.46 7.68 -25.18
CA HIS A 70 0.28 7.34 -24.40
C HIS A 70 0.51 6.13 -23.45
N GLN A 71 1.73 6.00 -22.94
CA GLN A 71 2.22 4.90 -22.11
C GLN A 71 2.11 5.21 -20.61
N ASN A 72 2.54 6.40 -20.19
CA ASN A 72 2.51 6.80 -18.79
C ASN A 72 1.90 8.19 -18.60
N ILE A 73 1.27 8.39 -17.44
CA ILE A 73 0.76 9.69 -16.99
C ILE A 73 1.83 10.38 -16.14
N TYR A 74 2.06 11.65 -16.45
CA TYR A 74 2.90 12.56 -15.69
C TYR A 74 2.08 13.74 -15.20
N THR A 75 2.60 14.46 -14.22
CA THR A 75 2.02 15.70 -13.71
C THR A 75 3.02 16.83 -13.82
N ALA A 76 2.63 17.85 -14.57
CA ALA A 76 3.31 19.13 -14.63
C ALA A 76 2.94 19.97 -13.42
N ASN A 77 3.94 20.46 -12.70
CA ASN A 77 3.80 21.30 -11.51
C ASN A 77 4.41 22.66 -11.81
N THR A 78 3.56 23.68 -11.98
CA THR A 78 4.05 25.06 -12.12
C THR A 78 4.51 25.54 -10.76
N VAL A 79 5.78 25.89 -10.66
CA VAL A 79 6.41 26.37 -9.43
C VAL A 79 6.78 27.84 -9.60
N GLU A 80 6.18 28.70 -8.78
CA GLU A 80 6.64 30.07 -8.59
C GLU A 80 7.93 30.06 -7.80
N VAL A 81 8.95 30.75 -8.30
CA VAL A 81 10.29 30.75 -7.73
C VAL A 81 10.47 31.99 -6.86
N TYR A 82 10.88 31.78 -5.61
CA TYR A 82 11.23 32.84 -4.68
C TYR A 82 12.73 33.12 -4.66
N LYS A 83 13.54 32.05 -4.61
CA LYS A 83 15.00 32.17 -4.50
C LYS A 83 15.69 31.12 -5.35
N ILE A 84 16.86 31.43 -5.86
CA ILE A 84 17.76 30.49 -6.54
C ILE A 84 19.02 30.38 -5.68
N LEU A 85 19.41 29.14 -5.35
CA LEU A 85 20.60 28.82 -4.55
C LEU A 85 21.74 28.28 -5.42
N LYS A 86 21.41 27.60 -6.53
CA LYS A 86 22.38 27.06 -7.51
C LYS A 86 21.80 27.16 -8.92
N GLY A 87 22.66 27.37 -9.90
CA GLY A 87 22.29 27.42 -11.32
C GLY A 87 21.75 28.79 -11.76
N ARG A 88 21.29 28.86 -13.00
CA ARG A 88 20.68 30.06 -13.61
C ARG A 88 19.45 29.66 -14.41
N LEU A 89 18.43 30.51 -14.41
CA LEU A 89 17.21 30.35 -15.19
C LEU A 89 17.05 31.55 -16.14
N ALA A 90 16.67 31.30 -17.39
CA ALA A 90 16.46 32.36 -18.38
C ALA A 90 15.23 33.21 -18.04
N ALA A 91 14.15 32.57 -17.57
CA ALA A 91 12.97 33.20 -17.01
C ALA A 91 12.84 32.73 -15.55
N PRO A 92 13.38 33.47 -14.57
CA PRO A 92 13.57 32.95 -13.21
C PRO A 92 12.31 32.98 -12.35
N GLU A 93 11.20 33.53 -12.84
CA GLU A 93 9.96 33.71 -12.07
C GLU A 93 9.19 32.40 -11.87
N GLN A 94 9.22 31.52 -12.87
CA GLN A 94 8.50 30.26 -12.86
C GLN A 94 9.26 29.15 -13.57
N VAL A 95 9.12 27.93 -13.06
CA VAL A 95 9.57 26.70 -13.71
C VAL A 95 8.46 25.67 -13.70
N GLU A 96 8.63 24.63 -14.51
CA GLU A 96 7.75 23.47 -14.51
C GLU A 96 8.53 22.26 -13.98
N ILE A 97 8.06 21.68 -12.87
CA ILE A 97 8.62 20.44 -12.33
C ILE A 97 7.73 19.29 -12.78
N ILE A 98 8.28 18.29 -13.45
CA ILE A 98 7.54 17.10 -13.88
C ILE A 98 7.70 16.01 -12.82
N THR A 99 6.58 15.47 -12.36
CA THR A 99 6.52 14.31 -11.47
C THR A 99 5.78 13.16 -12.16
N GLU A 100 6.13 11.92 -11.85
CA GLU A 100 5.44 10.73 -12.36
C GLU A 100 4.06 10.56 -11.72
N GLY A 101 3.13 9.97 -12.46
CA GLY A 101 1.76 9.75 -12.01
C GLY A 101 0.87 10.96 -12.18
N GLY A 102 -0.39 10.80 -11.79
CA GLY A 102 -1.43 11.80 -11.98
C GLY A 102 -2.75 11.20 -12.42
N THR A 103 -3.67 12.05 -12.85
CA THR A 103 -5.02 11.63 -13.28
C THR A 103 -5.41 12.32 -14.57
N VAL A 104 -5.74 11.53 -15.60
CA VAL A 104 -6.24 12.05 -16.88
C VAL A 104 -7.57 11.37 -17.19
N GLY A 105 -8.65 12.17 -17.15
CA GLY A 105 -10.00 11.64 -17.21
C GLY A 105 -10.25 10.65 -16.06
N ASP A 106 -10.57 9.41 -16.41
CA ASP A 106 -10.86 8.35 -15.45
C ASP A 106 -9.68 7.41 -15.20
N LYS A 107 -8.52 7.69 -15.78
CA LYS A 107 -7.27 6.94 -15.59
C LYS A 107 -6.41 7.62 -14.54
N MET A 108 -5.82 6.83 -13.63
CA MET A 108 -4.87 7.33 -12.64
C MET A 108 -3.66 6.42 -12.54
N HIS A 109 -2.47 6.99 -12.56
CA HIS A 109 -1.21 6.28 -12.28
C HIS A 109 -0.65 6.74 -10.94
N VAL A 110 -0.28 5.78 -10.09
CA VAL A 110 0.33 6.02 -8.79
C VAL A 110 1.61 5.22 -8.67
N TYR A 111 2.70 5.89 -8.33
CA TYR A 111 4.02 5.31 -8.16
C TYR A 111 4.36 5.28 -6.67
N SER A 112 4.60 4.10 -6.09
CA SER A 112 5.06 4.01 -4.70
C SER A 112 6.43 4.69 -4.53
N ALA A 113 6.74 5.14 -3.31
CA ALA A 113 8.02 5.76 -2.96
C ALA A 113 8.46 6.96 -3.83
N THR A 114 7.54 7.64 -4.52
CA THR A 114 7.87 8.78 -5.39
C THR A 114 7.22 10.10 -4.96
N LEU A 115 7.85 11.20 -5.35
CA LEU A 115 7.38 12.54 -5.09
C LEU A 115 6.12 12.85 -5.91
N ALA A 116 5.00 13.00 -5.22
CA ALA A 116 3.82 13.67 -5.74
C ALA A 116 3.67 15.02 -5.05
N LEU A 117 3.78 16.09 -5.85
CA LEU A 117 3.58 17.46 -5.38
C LEU A 117 2.08 17.77 -5.29
N LYS A 118 1.71 18.84 -4.58
CA LYS A 118 0.35 19.43 -4.56
C LYS A 118 0.41 20.96 -4.61
N PRO A 119 -0.60 21.65 -5.18
CA PRO A 119 -0.67 23.09 -5.14
C PRO A 119 -0.67 23.59 -3.69
N GLY A 120 0.04 24.68 -3.44
CA GLY A 120 0.24 25.25 -2.10
C GLY A 120 1.52 24.78 -1.41
N GLN A 121 2.03 23.59 -1.74
CA GLN A 121 3.31 23.13 -1.21
C GLN A 121 4.46 24.04 -1.63
N GLN A 122 5.39 24.28 -0.71
CA GLN A 122 6.59 25.07 -0.98
C GLN A 122 7.78 24.53 -0.23
N GLY A 123 8.99 24.87 -0.68
CA GLY A 123 10.23 24.42 -0.08
C GLY A 123 11.43 24.57 -0.99
N ILE A 124 12.50 23.85 -0.67
CA ILE A 124 13.72 23.79 -1.48
C ILE A 124 13.65 22.59 -2.42
N PHE A 125 13.82 22.84 -3.72
CA PHE A 125 13.86 21.83 -4.76
C PHE A 125 15.29 21.67 -5.29
N PHE A 126 15.75 20.42 -5.36
CA PHE A 126 17.01 20.02 -6.00
C PHE A 126 16.67 19.47 -7.38
N LEU A 127 16.96 20.25 -8.41
CA LEU A 127 16.48 20.01 -9.77
C LEU A 127 17.57 19.49 -10.70
N GLU A 128 17.20 18.50 -11.48
CA GLU A 128 18.01 17.93 -12.56
C GLU A 128 17.31 18.15 -13.92
N PRO A 129 18.04 18.07 -15.04
CA PRO A 129 17.42 18.08 -16.36
C PRO A 129 16.33 17.01 -16.43
N LEU A 130 15.25 17.29 -17.17
CA LEU A 130 14.09 16.40 -17.24
C LEU A 130 14.52 14.94 -17.49
N GLY A 131 14.37 14.10 -16.46
CA GLY A 131 14.77 12.69 -16.46
C GLY A 131 13.78 11.77 -17.18
N PHE A 132 12.73 12.34 -17.78
CA PHE A 132 11.65 11.61 -18.45
C PHE A 132 11.57 12.03 -19.92
N PRO A 133 12.40 11.48 -20.82
CA PRO A 133 12.41 11.87 -22.23
C PRO A 133 11.03 11.75 -22.90
N ALA A 134 10.27 10.72 -22.53
CA ALA A 134 8.91 10.49 -23.04
C ALA A 134 7.92 11.59 -22.62
N ALA A 135 8.13 12.22 -21.46
CA ALA A 135 7.29 13.28 -20.91
C ALA A 135 7.69 14.68 -21.38
N ASN A 136 8.56 14.80 -22.40
CA ASN A 136 9.05 16.11 -22.88
C ASN A 136 8.06 16.85 -23.80
N GLN A 137 6.76 16.62 -23.65
CA GLN A 137 5.75 17.35 -24.41
C GLN A 137 5.70 18.81 -23.99
N VAL A 138 5.63 19.72 -24.97
CA VAL A 138 5.55 21.15 -24.68
C VAL A 138 4.14 21.53 -24.23
N LEU A 139 3.94 21.59 -22.91
CA LEU A 139 2.68 22.06 -22.31
C LEU A 139 2.66 23.58 -22.11
N THR A 140 3.81 24.14 -21.78
CA THR A 140 4.05 25.57 -21.57
C THR A 140 5.43 25.95 -22.13
N ASN A 141 5.71 27.25 -22.27
CA ASN A 141 7.04 27.74 -22.65
C ASN A 141 8.03 27.77 -21.47
N LEU A 142 7.67 27.23 -20.31
CA LEU A 142 8.54 27.19 -19.13
C LEU A 142 9.64 26.13 -19.27
N VAL A 143 10.78 26.38 -18.60
CA VAL A 143 11.86 25.40 -18.49
C VAL A 143 11.41 24.26 -17.57
N ARG A 144 11.66 23.02 -18.01
CA ARG A 144 11.25 21.80 -17.30
C ARG A 144 12.39 21.10 -16.60
N PHE A 145 12.08 20.61 -15.40
CA PHE A 145 13.01 19.86 -14.56
C PHE A 145 12.34 18.62 -13.98
N SER A 146 13.17 17.65 -13.60
CA SER A 146 12.81 16.61 -12.64
C SER A 146 13.40 16.96 -11.27
N VAL A 147 12.89 16.35 -10.20
CA VAL A 147 13.47 16.46 -8.86
C VAL A 147 14.48 15.34 -8.65
N TYR A 148 15.73 15.71 -8.39
CA TYR A 148 16.81 14.76 -8.11
C TYR A 148 16.46 13.89 -6.90
N SER A 149 16.58 12.56 -7.03
CA SER A 149 16.27 11.61 -5.95
C SER A 149 14.83 11.73 -5.41
N SER A 150 13.89 12.20 -6.25
CA SER A 150 12.45 12.17 -5.98
C SER A 150 12.09 12.83 -4.64
N LEU A 151 11.53 12.09 -3.68
CA LEU A 151 11.12 12.60 -2.36
C LEU A 151 12.25 13.32 -1.59
N GLN A 152 13.52 12.94 -1.80
CA GLN A 152 14.66 13.52 -1.08
C GLN A 152 15.16 14.83 -1.70
N GLY A 153 14.85 15.08 -2.97
CA GLY A 153 15.16 16.34 -3.63
C GLY A 153 14.17 17.45 -3.31
N PHE A 154 13.20 17.22 -2.43
CA PHE A 154 12.28 18.24 -1.97
C PHE A 154 12.32 18.36 -0.44
N ILE A 155 12.92 19.45 0.04
CA ILE A 155 12.86 19.83 1.46
C ILE A 155 11.61 20.70 1.62
N ARG A 156 10.52 20.07 2.05
CA ARG A 156 9.20 20.70 2.18
C ARG A 156 9.14 21.60 3.40
N TYR A 157 8.60 22.80 3.24
CA TYR A 157 8.29 23.70 4.36
C TYR A 157 7.01 23.27 5.08
N GLN A 158 7.03 23.37 6.39
CA GLN A 158 5.91 23.13 7.28
C GLN A 158 5.47 24.46 7.87
N LEU A 159 4.68 25.20 7.08
CA LEU A 159 4.04 26.42 7.54
C LEU A 159 2.82 26.03 8.39
N PRO A 160 2.61 26.64 9.58
CA PRO A 160 3.12 27.92 10.06
C PRO A 160 4.28 27.85 11.07
N GLY A 161 4.81 26.67 11.37
CA GLY A 161 5.90 26.48 12.34
C GLY A 161 7.28 26.99 11.87
N LEU A 162 7.39 27.47 10.63
CA LEU A 162 8.64 27.85 9.96
C LEU A 162 9.74 26.77 10.08
N THR A 163 9.32 25.51 10.13
CA THR A 163 10.17 24.32 10.07
C THR A 163 10.19 23.78 8.65
N ALA A 164 11.11 22.87 8.37
CA ALA A 164 11.14 22.14 7.11
C ALA A 164 11.45 20.68 7.35
N ARG A 165 11.14 19.83 6.37
CA ARG A 165 11.39 18.40 6.46
C ARG A 165 11.63 17.77 5.11
N GLU A 166 12.44 16.74 5.14
CA GLU A 166 12.62 15.75 4.09
C GLU A 166 12.50 14.34 4.70
N PRO A 167 12.54 13.25 3.91
CA PRO A 167 12.26 11.91 4.43
C PRO A 167 13.16 11.50 5.61
N PHE A 168 14.45 11.85 5.58
CA PHE A 168 15.44 11.44 6.59
C PHE A 168 15.86 12.54 7.57
N ARG A 169 15.30 13.76 7.47
CA ARG A 169 15.71 14.88 8.32
C ARG A 169 14.59 15.89 8.52
N THR A 170 14.45 16.34 9.76
CA THR A 170 13.63 17.51 10.14
C THR A 170 14.54 18.67 10.48
N TYR A 171 14.14 19.87 10.05
CA TYR A 171 14.79 21.14 10.32
C TYR A 171 13.88 21.97 11.23
N HIS A 172 14.39 22.34 12.41
CA HIS A 172 13.64 23.05 13.44
C HIS A 172 13.50 24.55 13.13
N SER A 173 14.21 25.05 12.13
CA SER A 173 14.04 26.41 11.63
C SER A 173 14.51 26.53 10.19
N ILE A 174 13.67 27.08 9.32
CA ILE A 174 14.07 27.44 7.94
C ILE A 174 15.20 28.48 7.99
N GLN A 175 15.00 29.55 8.77
CA GLN A 175 15.92 30.68 8.83
C GLN A 175 17.22 30.38 9.56
N ASN A 176 17.16 29.66 10.69
CA ASN A 176 18.31 29.49 11.60
C ASN A 176 18.99 28.13 11.48
N GLU A 177 18.40 27.15 10.78
CA GLU A 177 19.01 25.83 10.57
C GLU A 177 19.17 25.51 9.09
N LEU A 178 18.07 25.52 8.31
CA LEU A 178 18.11 25.07 6.91
C LEU A 178 18.94 26.00 6.02
N TYR A 179 18.68 27.31 6.02
CA TYR A 179 19.45 28.24 5.19
C TYR A 179 20.94 28.26 5.55
N PRO A 180 21.36 28.37 6.83
CA PRO A 180 22.77 28.33 7.18
C PRO A 180 23.44 27.02 6.74
N LEU A 181 22.74 25.88 6.87
CA LEU A 181 23.27 24.60 6.43
C LEU A 181 23.48 24.56 4.91
N LEU A 182 22.54 25.07 4.12
CA LEU A 182 22.66 25.13 2.66
C LEU A 182 23.75 26.13 2.24
N LEU A 183 23.83 27.29 2.89
CA LEU A 183 24.81 28.33 2.54
C LEU A 183 26.22 28.04 3.05
N ALA A 184 26.41 26.99 3.84
CA ALA A 184 27.73 26.46 4.17
C ALA A 184 28.43 25.80 2.96
N PHE A 185 27.68 25.41 1.92
CA PHE A 185 28.26 24.88 0.69
C PHE A 185 28.79 26.02 -0.19
N PRO A 186 30.08 26.02 -0.59
CA PRO A 186 30.68 27.12 -1.36
C PRO A 186 30.01 27.41 -2.70
N ASP A 187 29.42 26.38 -3.32
CA ASP A 187 28.74 26.47 -4.62
C ASP A 187 27.35 27.11 -4.54
N LEU A 188 26.81 27.28 -3.32
CA LEU A 188 25.48 27.82 -3.11
C LEU A 188 25.53 29.32 -2.80
N LYS A 189 24.73 30.08 -3.55
CA LYS A 189 24.56 31.53 -3.38
C LYS A 189 23.09 31.87 -3.47
N LEU A 190 22.56 32.51 -2.43
CA LEU A 190 21.16 32.89 -2.36
C LEU A 190 20.89 34.14 -3.19
N ILE A 191 20.15 33.97 -4.29
CA ILE A 191 19.64 35.05 -5.15
C ILE A 191 18.13 35.12 -4.94
N THR A 192 17.62 36.27 -4.49
CA THR A 192 16.18 36.47 -4.31
C THR A 192 15.57 36.95 -5.63
N ILE A 193 14.59 36.22 -6.14
CA ILE A 193 13.79 36.57 -7.32
C ILE A 193 12.52 37.29 -6.89
N LYS A 194 11.83 36.71 -5.90
CA LYS A 194 10.61 37.23 -5.31
C LYS A 194 10.61 36.95 -3.81
N GLU A 195 10.12 37.91 -3.03
CA GLU A 195 9.96 37.71 -1.59
C GLU A 195 8.92 36.62 -1.32
N ASN A 196 9.29 35.65 -0.48
CA ASN A 196 8.36 34.64 0.01
C ASN A 196 7.59 35.20 1.22
N ALA A 197 6.50 35.91 0.94
CA ALA A 197 5.67 36.54 1.97
C ALA A 197 5.11 35.54 3.00
N ASP A 198 4.98 34.25 2.64
CA ASP A 198 4.51 33.21 3.56
C ASP A 198 5.51 32.95 4.72
N LEU A 199 6.80 33.21 4.52
CA LEU A 199 7.83 33.10 5.56
C LEU A 199 7.84 34.30 6.53
N ASN A 200 7.32 35.44 6.08
CA ASN A 200 7.24 36.68 6.86
C ASN A 200 5.91 36.82 7.60
N LYS A 201 4.95 35.94 7.32
CA LYS A 201 3.76 35.81 8.16
C LYS A 201 4.24 35.47 9.57
N PRO A 202 3.72 36.16 10.61
CA PRO A 202 4.10 35.87 11.98
C PRO A 202 3.92 34.38 12.21
N VAL A 203 4.91 33.73 12.86
CA VAL A 203 4.86 32.31 13.21
C VAL A 203 3.56 32.09 13.95
N ILE A 204 2.55 31.57 13.25
CA ILE A 204 1.36 31.06 13.89
C ILE A 204 1.79 29.69 14.41
N TYR A 205 2.57 29.69 15.50
CA TYR A 205 2.23 28.71 16.51
C TYR A 205 0.73 28.88 16.70
N PRO A 206 -0.04 27.80 16.81
CA PRO A 206 -1.34 27.91 17.40
C PRO A 206 -1.20 28.45 18.82
N ASN A 207 -1.00 29.75 18.93
CA ASN A 207 -0.97 30.57 20.11
C ASN A 207 -2.06 31.61 19.92
N PRO A 208 -2.73 31.96 21.03
CA PRO A 208 -4.11 32.40 21.01
C PRO A 208 -4.22 33.74 20.28
N VAL A 209 -5.36 33.94 19.62
CA VAL A 209 -5.82 35.23 19.12
C VAL A 209 -5.48 36.32 20.17
N PRO A 210 -4.90 37.48 19.79
CA PRO A 210 -4.42 38.49 20.75
C PRO A 210 -5.52 39.12 21.62
N ASN A 211 -6.78 38.79 21.38
CA ASN A 211 -7.91 39.35 22.09
C ASN A 211 -8.36 38.41 23.22
N ARG A 212 -7.61 38.39 24.33
CA ARG A 212 -7.98 37.71 25.58
C ARG A 212 -9.35 38.15 26.14
N ALA A 213 -9.89 39.28 25.65
CA ALA A 213 -11.17 39.83 26.06
C ALA A 213 -12.38 39.33 25.22
N ALA A 214 -12.16 38.53 24.16
CA ALA A 214 -13.25 38.03 23.33
C ALA A 214 -13.34 36.49 23.40
N ARG A 215 -14.13 36.03 24.37
CA ARG A 215 -14.63 34.67 24.65
C ARG A 215 -13.76 33.75 25.51
N THR A 216 -14.27 33.49 26.71
CA THR A 216 -14.04 32.30 27.54
C THR A 216 -14.42 31.01 26.78
N GLN A 217 -13.59 30.58 25.83
CA GLN A 217 -13.75 29.30 25.14
C GLN A 217 -12.60 28.37 25.51
N ALA A 218 -12.96 27.18 25.99
CA ALA A 218 -12.02 26.23 26.57
C ALA A 218 -11.29 25.43 25.46
N ILE A 219 -10.05 25.06 25.76
CA ILE A 219 -9.21 24.23 24.90
C ILE A 219 -9.93 22.89 24.70
N PRO A 220 -9.91 22.29 23.49
CA PRO A 220 -10.36 20.92 23.30
C PRO A 220 -9.73 20.00 24.35
N ALA A 221 -10.49 19.06 24.86
CA ALA A 221 -9.99 18.05 25.79
C ALA A 221 -10.51 16.67 25.36
N ILE A 222 -9.61 15.72 25.11
CA ILE A 222 -9.98 14.36 24.72
C ILE A 222 -10.03 13.51 25.99
N SER A 223 -11.23 13.05 26.34
CA SER A 223 -11.43 12.15 27.48
C SER A 223 -11.21 10.68 27.12
N GLY A 224 -11.38 10.32 25.84
CA GLY A 224 -11.21 8.95 25.37
C GLY A 224 -11.48 8.80 23.89
N PHE A 225 -11.24 7.59 23.38
CA PHE A 225 -11.58 7.21 22.01
C PHE A 225 -11.81 5.71 21.91
N SER A 226 -12.55 5.29 20.88
CA SER A 226 -12.81 3.89 20.59
C SER A 226 -13.02 3.65 19.09
N PRO A 227 -12.52 2.52 18.54
CA PRO A 227 -11.61 1.56 19.19
C PRO A 227 -10.19 2.11 19.37
N ASP A 228 -9.40 1.48 20.24
CA ASP A 228 -7.97 1.80 20.43
C ASP A 228 -7.06 1.25 19.32
N THR A 229 -7.58 0.30 18.57
CA THR A 229 -6.92 -0.39 17.47
C THR A 229 -7.86 -0.42 16.27
N ILE A 230 -7.43 0.15 15.15
CA ILE A 230 -8.26 0.38 13.97
C ILE A 230 -7.44 0.19 12.68
N THR A 231 -8.06 0.44 11.53
CA THR A 231 -7.47 0.33 10.19
C THR A 231 -7.66 1.66 9.45
N ALA A 232 -6.76 1.99 8.54
CA ALA A 232 -6.82 3.24 7.77
C ALA A 232 -7.26 2.99 6.32
N GLY A 233 -8.07 3.89 5.76
CA GLY A 233 -8.53 3.79 4.37
C GLY A 233 -9.62 2.74 4.11
N THR A 234 -9.99 1.92 5.09
CA THR A 234 -11.00 0.86 4.95
C THR A 234 -12.43 1.35 5.14
N GLY A 235 -12.61 2.61 5.54
CA GLY A 235 -13.89 3.16 6.00
C GLY A 235 -14.16 2.96 7.50
N SER A 236 -13.19 2.43 8.25
CA SER A 236 -13.29 2.27 9.71
C SER A 236 -13.45 3.62 10.41
N VAL A 237 -14.33 3.65 11.41
CA VAL A 237 -14.75 4.87 12.10
C VAL A 237 -14.13 4.94 13.48
N LEU A 238 -13.38 6.01 13.75
CA LEU A 238 -12.92 6.37 15.07
C LEU A 238 -13.98 7.24 15.76
N THR A 239 -14.34 6.90 16.99
CA THR A 239 -15.18 7.73 17.86
C THR A 239 -14.30 8.36 18.93
N ILE A 240 -14.28 9.69 18.99
CA ILE A 240 -13.50 10.49 19.93
C ILE A 240 -14.48 11.17 20.89
N THR A 241 -14.29 10.99 22.19
CA THR A 241 -15.09 11.64 23.23
C THR A 241 -14.27 12.69 23.95
N GLY A 242 -14.92 13.77 24.36
CA GLY A 242 -14.24 14.87 25.01
C GLY A 242 -15.15 16.04 25.34
N GLN A 243 -14.55 17.22 25.39
CA GLN A 243 -15.24 18.50 25.65
C GLN A 243 -14.59 19.60 24.81
N ASN A 244 -15.35 20.66 24.53
CA ASN A 244 -14.90 21.87 23.84
C ASN A 244 -14.42 21.63 22.40
N PHE A 245 -14.96 20.61 21.72
CA PHE A 245 -14.71 20.39 20.29
C PHE A 245 -15.46 21.40 19.41
N GLY A 246 -16.45 22.11 19.95
CA GLY A 246 -17.36 22.99 19.21
C GLY A 246 -18.63 22.27 18.79
N SER A 247 -19.76 22.98 18.79
CA SER A 247 -21.09 22.45 18.43
C SER A 247 -21.19 21.98 16.97
N SER A 248 -20.28 22.44 16.12
CA SER A 248 -20.12 22.12 14.71
C SER A 248 -18.62 22.04 14.39
N ARG A 249 -18.27 21.38 13.27
CA ARG A 249 -16.87 21.26 12.85
C ARG A 249 -16.27 22.61 12.47
N ASP A 250 -16.97 23.37 11.61
CA ASP A 250 -16.45 24.59 11.01
C ASP A 250 -15.03 24.38 10.41
N SER A 251 -14.04 25.13 10.89
CA SER A 251 -12.61 24.98 10.54
C SER A 251 -11.85 23.98 11.44
N GLY A 252 -12.51 23.36 12.42
CA GLY A 252 -11.95 22.34 13.28
C GLY A 252 -11.61 21.06 12.52
N PHE A 253 -10.63 20.31 13.02
CA PHE A 253 -10.16 19.09 12.38
C PHE A 253 -9.55 18.10 13.38
N VAL A 254 -9.36 16.88 12.87
CA VAL A 254 -8.62 15.80 13.51
C VAL A 254 -7.41 15.56 12.64
N GLU A 255 -6.29 15.19 13.24
CA GLU A 255 -5.09 14.84 12.49
C GLU A 255 -4.41 13.61 13.08
N PHE A 256 -3.91 12.75 12.19
CA PHE A 256 -3.33 11.45 12.49
C PHE A 256 -1.85 11.46 12.16
N LYS A 257 -1.04 10.68 12.88
CA LYS A 257 0.36 10.46 12.50
C LYS A 257 0.45 9.99 11.05
N ASN A 258 1.46 10.45 10.31
CA ASN A 258 1.69 10.04 8.91
C ASN A 258 2.53 8.76 8.84
N ALA A 259 1.94 7.67 8.36
CA ALA A 259 2.60 6.38 8.25
C ALA A 259 3.78 6.39 7.27
N ASN A 260 3.76 7.22 6.23
CA ASN A 260 4.81 7.25 5.21
C ASN A 260 6.16 7.76 5.74
N ASP A 261 6.17 8.37 6.93
CA ASP A 261 7.32 9.07 7.47
C ASP A 261 7.61 8.70 8.93
N GLY A 262 7.12 7.54 9.36
CA GLY A 262 7.29 7.01 10.71
C GLY A 262 6.48 7.73 11.78
N GLY A 263 5.51 8.57 11.40
CA GLY A 263 4.67 9.32 12.33
C GLY A 263 5.34 10.59 12.85
N ALA A 264 6.31 11.13 12.11
CA ALA A 264 6.92 12.40 12.47
C ALA A 264 6.10 13.61 11.99
N THR A 265 5.24 13.45 10.96
CA THR A 265 4.21 14.46 10.63
C THR A 265 2.80 13.97 10.93
N TYR A 266 1.84 14.86 10.68
CA TYR A 266 0.41 14.57 10.76
C TYR A 266 -0.27 14.76 9.40
N ILE A 267 -1.38 14.07 9.21
CA ILE A 267 -2.29 14.22 8.09
C ILE A 267 -3.72 14.48 8.56
N LYS A 268 -4.51 15.20 7.78
CA LYS A 268 -5.93 15.47 8.05
C LYS A 268 -6.84 14.61 7.18
N PRO A 269 -7.98 14.11 7.70
CA PRO A 269 -9.02 13.47 6.90
C PRO A 269 -9.70 14.43 5.94
N LEU A 270 -10.22 13.90 4.82
CA LEU A 270 -11.04 14.66 3.87
C LEU A 270 -12.27 15.23 4.57
N ALA A 271 -12.83 16.31 4.02
CA ALA A 271 -14.10 16.83 4.51
C ALA A 271 -15.21 15.76 4.47
N SER A 272 -15.15 14.87 3.47
CA SER A 272 -16.05 13.74 3.29
C SER A 272 -15.83 12.57 4.27
N ASP A 273 -14.74 12.57 5.05
CA ASP A 273 -14.45 11.53 6.05
C ASP A 273 -15.12 11.76 7.40
N TYR A 274 -15.60 12.98 7.66
CA TYR A 274 -16.33 13.30 8.89
C TYR A 274 -17.77 12.80 8.83
N ILE A 275 -18.14 11.97 9.81
CA ILE A 275 -19.49 11.40 9.93
C ILE A 275 -20.36 12.29 10.82
N SER A 276 -19.83 12.72 11.96
CA SER A 276 -20.50 13.66 12.86
C SER A 276 -19.51 14.43 13.71
N TRP A 277 -19.87 15.65 14.09
CA TRP A 277 -19.12 16.50 14.99
C TRP A 277 -20.07 17.20 15.95
N SER A 278 -19.81 17.09 17.25
CA SER A 278 -20.44 17.87 18.31
C SER A 278 -19.38 18.27 19.33
N ASP A 279 -19.77 19.08 20.31
CA ASP A 279 -18.84 19.62 21.30
C ASP A 279 -18.13 18.54 22.15
N ASN A 280 -18.73 17.37 22.25
CA ASN A 280 -18.26 16.26 23.09
C ASN A 280 -18.03 14.94 22.34
N LEU A 281 -18.32 14.88 21.04
CA LEU A 281 -18.23 13.66 20.25
C LEU A 281 -17.83 13.96 18.80
N ILE A 282 -16.77 13.32 18.33
CA ILE A 282 -16.37 13.33 16.92
C ILE A 282 -16.39 11.90 16.40
N ARG A 283 -17.05 11.67 15.25
CA ARG A 283 -16.97 10.43 14.50
C ARG A 283 -16.35 10.71 13.15
N VAL A 284 -15.22 10.08 12.86
CA VAL A 284 -14.42 10.35 11.66
C VAL A 284 -13.85 9.05 11.11
N LYS A 285 -13.84 8.89 9.79
CA LYS A 285 -13.15 7.78 9.14
C LYS A 285 -11.64 8.00 9.23
N VAL A 286 -10.89 6.93 9.50
CA VAL A 286 -9.43 7.01 9.53
C VAL A 286 -8.89 7.02 8.09
N PRO A 287 -8.21 8.09 7.65
CA PRO A 287 -7.92 8.31 6.23
C PRO A 287 -6.70 7.54 5.73
N SER A 288 -6.70 7.17 4.44
CA SER A 288 -5.49 6.83 3.69
C SER A 288 -5.22 7.80 2.53
N ILE A 289 -6.04 8.85 2.42
CA ILE A 289 -5.81 10.01 1.55
C ILE A 289 -5.99 11.25 2.43
N PRO A 290 -5.00 12.14 2.50
CA PRO A 290 -5.10 13.35 3.30
C PRO A 290 -5.90 14.44 2.56
N ALA A 291 -6.58 15.31 3.32
CA ALA A 291 -7.20 16.53 2.81
C ALA A 291 -6.21 17.67 2.58
N ASP A 292 -5.11 17.64 3.33
CA ASP A 292 -4.05 18.62 3.17
C ASP A 292 -3.28 18.38 1.88
N ASP A 293 -2.47 19.36 1.51
CA ASP A 293 -1.55 19.44 0.39
C ASP A 293 -0.45 18.35 0.37
N GLY A 294 -0.69 17.10 0.75
CA GLY A 294 0.35 16.08 0.94
C GLY A 294 0.08 14.71 0.32
N THR A 295 1.11 13.86 0.39
CA THR A 295 1.03 12.41 0.29
C THR A 295 1.10 11.84 1.71
N GLY A 296 0.25 10.87 2.05
CA GLY A 296 0.22 10.38 3.42
C GLY A 296 -0.90 9.42 3.71
N VAL A 297 -0.70 8.62 4.76
CA VAL A 297 -1.63 7.58 5.20
C VAL A 297 -1.66 7.63 6.73
N ALA A 298 -2.83 7.46 7.35
CA ALA A 298 -2.88 7.51 8.82
C ALA A 298 -2.10 6.33 9.41
N GLY A 299 -1.19 6.63 10.34
CA GLY A 299 -0.30 5.70 11.00
C GLY A 299 -0.54 5.63 12.50
N THR A 300 0.09 4.62 13.12
CA THR A 300 0.05 4.41 14.57
C THR A 300 0.65 5.59 15.32
N GLY A 301 0.00 5.99 16.41
CA GLY A 301 0.48 7.01 17.34
C GLY A 301 -0.65 7.86 17.90
N GLN A 302 -0.29 8.89 18.69
CA GLN A 302 -1.29 9.82 19.20
C GLN A 302 -1.85 10.71 18.07
N PHE A 303 -3.16 10.88 18.03
CA PHE A 303 -3.84 11.82 17.13
C PHE A 303 -4.13 13.12 17.87
N ARG A 304 -4.47 14.18 17.12
CA ARG A 304 -4.82 15.48 17.69
C ARG A 304 -6.18 15.97 17.21
N VAL A 305 -6.84 16.78 18.03
CA VAL A 305 -8.11 17.46 17.74
C VAL A 305 -7.93 18.96 17.92
N MET A 306 -8.35 19.73 16.92
CA MET A 306 -8.43 21.19 16.96
C MET A 306 -9.89 21.60 16.72
N ASN A 307 -10.39 22.56 17.50
CA ASN A 307 -11.71 23.15 17.24
C ASN A 307 -11.58 24.31 16.24
N GLY A 308 -12.71 24.84 15.75
CA GLY A 308 -12.70 25.90 14.74
C GLY A 308 -12.37 27.30 15.27
N THR A 309 -12.21 27.47 16.58
CA THR A 309 -12.16 28.79 17.25
C THR A 309 -10.86 29.05 18.02
N ASP A 310 -10.15 28.00 18.40
CA ASP A 310 -8.85 28.03 19.07
C ASP A 310 -7.83 27.30 18.19
N THR A 311 -6.61 27.78 18.22
CA THR A 311 -5.54 27.23 17.43
C THR A 311 -4.89 26.04 18.15
N ARG A 312 -5.00 25.92 19.48
CA ARG A 312 -4.39 24.84 20.26
C ARG A 312 -5.06 23.49 20.01
N ALA A 313 -4.23 22.45 19.85
CA ALA A 313 -4.68 21.08 19.66
C ALA A 313 -4.68 20.28 20.97
N ALA A 314 -5.70 19.45 21.17
CA ALA A 314 -5.68 18.40 22.16
C ALA A 314 -5.04 17.14 21.58
N THR A 315 -4.13 16.52 22.32
CA THR A 315 -3.53 15.23 21.95
C THR A 315 -4.26 14.09 22.65
N SER A 316 -4.49 12.98 21.94
CA SER A 316 -5.16 11.81 22.51
C SER A 316 -4.40 11.27 23.74
N PRO A 317 -5.09 10.80 24.79
CA PRO A 317 -4.45 10.35 26.02
C PRO A 317 -3.63 9.06 25.85
N ALA A 318 -3.89 8.31 24.77
CA ALA A 318 -3.17 7.09 24.39
C ALA A 318 -2.93 7.07 22.88
N GLU A 319 -2.04 6.18 22.43
CA GLU A 319 -1.80 5.94 21.02
C GLU A 319 -2.97 5.18 20.37
N LEU A 320 -3.31 5.58 19.15
CA LEU A 320 -4.19 4.81 18.27
C LEU A 320 -3.33 3.84 17.47
N ALA A 321 -3.59 2.54 17.59
CA ALA A 321 -2.88 1.52 16.82
C ALA A 321 -3.55 1.31 15.45
N ILE A 322 -2.81 1.56 14.36
CA ILE A 322 -3.26 1.26 12.99
C ILE A 322 -2.73 -0.13 12.61
N ARG A 323 -3.61 -1.12 12.48
CA ARG A 323 -3.24 -2.51 12.14
C ARG A 323 -2.76 -2.66 10.71
N TYR A 324 -3.41 -1.99 9.80
CA TYR A 324 -3.04 -1.95 8.39
C TYR A 324 -3.75 -0.77 7.75
N ALA A 325 -3.26 -0.39 6.58
CA ALA A 325 -3.85 0.66 5.77
C ALA A 325 -4.06 0.14 4.34
N VAL A 326 -5.10 0.61 3.68
CA VAL A 326 -5.36 0.31 2.26
C VAL A 326 -5.21 1.55 1.40
N SER A 327 -4.62 1.38 0.22
CA SER A 327 -4.48 2.41 -0.79
C SER A 327 -5.84 2.72 -1.41
N ASN A 328 -6.13 4.01 -1.55
CA ASN A 328 -7.37 4.51 -2.12
C ASN A 328 -7.08 5.48 -3.26
N VAL A 329 -8.09 5.64 -4.12
CA VAL A 329 -8.07 6.58 -5.25
C VAL A 329 -8.92 7.81 -4.92
N LEU A 330 -8.38 9.01 -5.11
CA LEU A 330 -9.09 10.27 -4.89
C LEU A 330 -9.86 10.68 -6.17
N LYS A 331 -11.16 10.95 -6.05
CA LYS A 331 -11.95 11.66 -7.07
C LYS A 331 -12.93 12.60 -6.38
N GLU A 332 -12.92 13.88 -6.77
CA GLU A 332 -13.86 14.90 -6.27
C GLU A 332 -13.95 14.91 -4.73
N GLU A 333 -12.80 15.01 -4.05
CA GLU A 333 -12.72 15.03 -2.57
C GLU A 333 -13.29 13.78 -1.87
N LYS A 334 -13.40 12.66 -2.58
CA LYS A 334 -13.82 11.37 -2.04
C LYS A 334 -12.78 10.28 -2.35
N ALA A 335 -12.48 9.47 -1.34
CA ALA A 335 -11.62 8.30 -1.45
C ALA A 335 -12.43 7.06 -1.86
N TYR A 336 -11.95 6.34 -2.87
CA TYR A 336 -12.54 5.11 -3.39
C TYR A 336 -11.56 3.95 -3.25
N GLN A 337 -12.05 2.82 -2.74
CA GLN A 337 -11.26 1.58 -2.67
C GLN A 337 -11.24 0.88 -4.03
N PRO A 338 -10.07 0.68 -4.67
CA PRO A 338 -9.98 0.02 -5.97
C PRO A 338 -10.14 -1.50 -5.85
N TYR A 339 -10.74 -2.16 -6.84
CA TYR A 339 -10.87 -3.62 -6.86
C TYR A 339 -9.86 -4.27 -7.81
N HIS A 340 -9.36 -5.43 -7.40
CA HIS A 340 -8.73 -6.34 -8.34
C HIS A 340 -9.78 -7.05 -9.19
N ILE A 341 -9.41 -7.38 -10.42
CA ILE A 341 -10.26 -8.02 -11.41
C ILE A 341 -9.61 -9.30 -11.95
N ASP A 342 -10.37 -10.05 -12.72
CA ASP A 342 -9.83 -11.07 -13.61
C ASP A 342 -9.33 -10.42 -14.91
N ALA A 343 -8.12 -9.88 -14.85
CA ALA A 343 -7.47 -9.18 -15.96
C ALA A 343 -6.96 -10.14 -17.04
N ASN A 344 -6.59 -11.38 -16.69
CA ASN A 344 -6.02 -12.36 -17.61
C ASN A 344 -7.02 -13.39 -18.16
N GLY A 345 -8.31 -13.31 -17.78
CA GLY A 345 -9.33 -14.28 -18.14
C GLY A 345 -9.20 -15.65 -17.45
N ASN A 346 -8.23 -15.80 -16.55
CA ASN A 346 -7.95 -17.01 -15.77
C ASN A 346 -8.15 -16.76 -14.26
N GLY A 347 -9.00 -15.80 -13.93
CA GLY A 347 -9.41 -15.42 -12.59
C GLY A 347 -8.52 -14.37 -11.90
N GLY A 348 -7.55 -13.74 -12.57
CA GLY A 348 -6.61 -12.83 -11.90
C GLY A 348 -5.65 -12.07 -12.82
N TYR A 349 -4.38 -11.96 -12.42
CA TYR A 349 -3.33 -11.24 -13.18
C TYR A 349 -2.18 -12.16 -13.54
N THR A 350 -1.63 -11.94 -14.73
CA THR A 350 -0.36 -12.53 -15.17
C THR A 350 0.74 -11.48 -15.05
N ILE A 351 1.83 -11.84 -14.39
CA ILE A 351 3.03 -11.03 -14.17
C ILE A 351 4.16 -11.59 -15.04
N GLN A 352 4.82 -10.74 -15.81
CA GLN A 352 5.91 -11.11 -16.70
C GLN A 352 7.23 -10.49 -16.25
N PHE A 353 8.35 -11.11 -16.62
CA PHE A 353 9.69 -10.58 -16.31
C PHE A 353 10.34 -10.02 -17.57
N ALA A 354 10.93 -8.82 -17.47
CA ALA A 354 11.78 -8.28 -18.51
C ALA A 354 13.02 -9.16 -18.72
N ALA A 355 13.61 -9.07 -19.92
CA ALA A 355 14.80 -9.85 -20.28
C ALA A 355 16.02 -9.58 -19.37
N ASN A 356 16.12 -8.39 -18.79
CA ASN A 356 17.22 -8.00 -17.93
C ASN A 356 17.09 -8.49 -16.47
N VAL A 357 16.00 -9.18 -16.10
CA VAL A 357 15.83 -9.73 -14.75
C VAL A 357 16.52 -11.10 -14.66
N PRO A 358 17.58 -11.25 -13.84
CA PRO A 358 18.30 -12.52 -13.72
C PRO A 358 17.46 -13.60 -13.02
N GLU A 359 17.73 -14.87 -13.29
CA GLU A 359 16.95 -15.98 -12.76
C GLU A 359 16.87 -15.99 -11.22
N ALA A 360 17.95 -15.60 -10.53
CA ALA A 360 17.93 -15.47 -9.07
C ALA A 360 16.87 -14.47 -8.58
N ALA A 361 16.72 -13.34 -9.27
CA ALA A 361 15.70 -12.33 -8.97
C ALA A 361 14.29 -12.83 -9.31
N ARG A 362 14.12 -13.53 -10.45
CA ARG A 362 12.85 -14.15 -10.84
C ARG A 362 12.41 -15.18 -9.81
N ALA A 363 13.32 -16.03 -9.34
CA ALA A 363 13.06 -17.02 -8.31
C ALA A 363 12.67 -16.35 -6.98
N ALA A 364 13.35 -15.27 -6.58
CA ALA A 364 13.00 -14.51 -5.39
C ALA A 364 11.60 -13.88 -5.50
N PHE A 365 11.29 -13.28 -6.64
CA PHE A 365 9.98 -12.69 -6.90
C PHE A 365 8.88 -13.74 -6.85
N ARG A 366 9.08 -14.90 -7.50
CA ARG A 366 8.12 -16.01 -7.45
C ARG A 366 7.86 -16.46 -6.01
N ARG A 367 8.88 -16.55 -5.15
CA ARG A 367 8.70 -16.87 -3.73
C ARG A 367 7.87 -15.81 -3.00
N SER A 368 8.17 -14.51 -3.17
CA SER A 368 7.40 -13.43 -2.55
C SER A 368 5.94 -13.39 -3.02
N MET A 369 5.70 -13.57 -4.32
CA MET A 369 4.36 -13.65 -4.91
C MET A 369 3.59 -14.87 -4.40
N GLN A 370 4.27 -16.01 -4.29
CA GLN A 370 3.71 -17.24 -3.74
C GLN A 370 3.31 -17.05 -2.27
N THR A 371 4.12 -16.35 -1.47
CA THR A 371 3.79 -15.97 -0.09
C THR A 371 2.47 -15.18 -0.02
N TRP A 372 2.26 -14.16 -0.84
CA TRP A 372 0.97 -13.45 -0.87
C TRP A 372 -0.20 -14.35 -1.29
N THR A 373 -0.02 -15.15 -2.35
CA THR A 373 -1.03 -16.07 -2.87
C THR A 373 -1.47 -17.09 -1.80
N CYS A 374 -0.52 -17.69 -1.08
CA CYS A 374 -0.77 -18.73 -0.09
C CYS A 374 -1.62 -18.28 1.11
N TYR A 375 -1.51 -17.01 1.49
CA TYR A 375 -2.11 -16.47 2.71
C TYR A 375 -3.36 -15.62 2.46
N THR A 376 -3.52 -15.08 1.25
CA THR A 376 -4.64 -14.21 0.89
C THR A 376 -5.51 -14.73 -0.26
N ASN A 377 -5.09 -15.84 -0.87
CA ASN A 377 -5.67 -16.43 -2.07
C ASN A 377 -5.73 -15.48 -3.28
N ILE A 378 -4.95 -14.39 -3.29
CA ILE A 378 -4.87 -13.48 -4.44
C ILE A 378 -4.40 -14.26 -5.67
N ASN A 379 -5.06 -14.04 -6.82
CA ASN A 379 -4.78 -14.78 -8.03
C ASN A 379 -3.73 -14.06 -8.88
N TRP A 380 -2.48 -14.27 -8.51
CA TRP A 380 -1.32 -13.86 -9.29
C TRP A 380 -0.60 -15.07 -9.83
N VAL A 381 -0.23 -15.01 -11.10
CA VAL A 381 0.61 -16.01 -11.74
C VAL A 381 1.80 -15.32 -12.39
N ALA A 382 2.98 -15.88 -12.18
CA ALA A 382 4.18 -15.48 -12.88
C ALA A 382 4.25 -16.28 -14.19
N ASP A 383 4.32 -15.57 -15.32
CA ASP A 383 4.45 -16.19 -16.62
C ASP A 383 5.77 -16.99 -16.72
N ALA A 384 5.74 -18.07 -17.50
CA ALA A 384 6.94 -18.81 -17.86
C ALA A 384 7.76 -18.07 -18.92
N VAL A 385 7.10 -17.23 -19.73
CA VAL A 385 7.74 -16.50 -20.83
C VAL A 385 8.31 -15.18 -20.35
N THR A 386 9.50 -14.85 -20.85
CA THR A 386 10.12 -13.54 -20.64
C THR A 386 9.40 -12.52 -21.53
N SER A 387 9.03 -11.37 -20.97
CA SER A 387 8.34 -10.33 -21.72
C SER A 387 9.22 -9.75 -22.83
N THR A 388 8.58 -9.33 -23.92
CA THR A 388 9.20 -8.43 -24.90
C THR A 388 9.20 -6.97 -24.43
N ALA A 389 8.38 -6.64 -23.42
CA ALA A 389 8.37 -5.32 -22.81
C ALA A 389 9.64 -5.10 -21.97
N ILE A 390 10.21 -3.91 -22.09
CA ILE A 390 11.46 -3.49 -21.42
C ILE A 390 11.28 -2.24 -20.56
N ILE A 391 10.14 -1.58 -20.68
CA ILE A 391 9.75 -0.39 -19.92
C ILE A 391 8.40 -0.64 -19.24
N SER A 392 8.19 0.01 -18.12
CA SER A 392 6.90 0.04 -17.42
C SER A 392 5.98 1.02 -18.14
N ALA A 393 4.82 0.56 -18.62
CA ALA A 393 3.89 1.34 -19.43
C ALA A 393 2.47 0.78 -19.25
N GLU A 394 1.43 1.59 -19.48
CA GLU A 394 0.06 1.07 -19.57
C GLU A 394 -0.13 0.30 -20.89
N ASP A 395 0.14 -1.00 -20.88
CA ASP A 395 0.14 -1.87 -22.06
C ASP A 395 -0.55 -3.23 -21.84
N ASN A 396 -1.22 -3.40 -20.69
CA ASN A 396 -1.81 -4.62 -20.16
C ASN A 396 -0.81 -5.71 -19.78
N ILE A 397 0.47 -5.35 -19.60
CA ILE A 397 1.52 -6.25 -19.09
C ILE A 397 1.88 -5.79 -17.69
N ASN A 398 1.70 -6.68 -16.70
CA ASN A 398 2.24 -6.44 -15.37
C ASN A 398 3.72 -6.85 -15.39
N LEU A 399 4.62 -5.88 -15.58
CA LEU A 399 6.03 -6.12 -15.83
C LEU A 399 6.87 -6.03 -14.55
N VAL A 400 7.80 -6.97 -14.38
CA VAL A 400 8.90 -6.88 -13.42
C VAL A 400 10.18 -6.58 -14.18
N ARG A 401 10.88 -5.51 -13.81
CA ARG A 401 12.17 -5.15 -14.41
C ARG A 401 13.20 -4.65 -13.41
N LEU A 402 14.47 -4.80 -13.79
CA LEU A 402 15.57 -4.07 -13.16
C LEU A 402 15.72 -2.73 -13.90
N ALA A 403 15.43 -1.63 -13.21
CA ALA A 403 15.43 -0.28 -13.76
C ALA A 403 16.80 0.39 -13.55
N ASP A 404 17.30 1.02 -14.61
CA ASP A 404 18.56 1.75 -14.64
C ASP A 404 18.44 3.15 -14.02
N ALA A 405 19.56 3.89 -14.02
CA ALA A 405 19.68 5.20 -13.38
C ALA A 405 18.74 6.28 -13.95
N GLY A 406 18.29 6.16 -15.20
CA GLY A 406 17.36 7.10 -15.83
C GLY A 406 15.89 6.72 -15.65
N SER A 407 15.62 5.46 -15.31
CA SER A 407 14.28 4.91 -15.16
C SER A 407 13.71 5.02 -13.75
N LEU A 408 14.58 4.89 -12.74
CA LEU A 408 14.20 4.90 -11.33
C LEU A 408 15.01 5.99 -10.62
N PRO A 409 14.37 6.91 -9.88
CA PRO A 409 15.08 7.98 -9.19
C PRO A 409 16.22 7.44 -8.31
N SER A 410 17.34 8.15 -8.31
CA SER A 410 18.50 7.76 -7.52
C SER A 410 18.13 7.55 -6.05
N ASN A 411 18.71 6.51 -5.46
CA ASN A 411 18.47 6.09 -4.09
C ASN A 411 17.04 5.58 -3.78
N VAL A 412 16.24 5.20 -4.77
CA VAL A 412 15.04 4.35 -4.58
C VAL A 412 15.46 2.88 -4.80
N LEU A 413 15.07 1.97 -3.92
CA LEU A 413 15.40 0.53 -3.96
C LEU A 413 14.49 -0.22 -4.94
N GLY A 414 13.19 0.06 -4.85
CA GLY A 414 12.18 -0.46 -5.74
C GLY A 414 10.88 0.34 -5.60
N ARG A 415 9.98 0.16 -6.56
CA ARG A 415 8.65 0.74 -6.54
C ARG A 415 7.65 -0.13 -7.30
N THR A 416 6.39 0.11 -6.98
CA THR A 416 5.21 -0.43 -7.64
C THR A 416 4.51 0.71 -8.36
N VAL A 417 4.20 0.52 -9.63
CA VAL A 417 3.38 1.44 -10.42
C VAL A 417 1.99 0.85 -10.48
N SER A 418 1.02 1.44 -9.80
CA SER A 418 -0.39 1.01 -9.87
C SER A 418 -1.14 1.87 -10.87
N ARG A 419 -1.83 1.23 -11.81
CA ARG A 419 -2.69 1.88 -12.80
C ARG A 419 -4.13 1.57 -12.50
N TYR A 420 -4.93 2.63 -12.39
CA TYR A 420 -6.34 2.55 -12.07
C TYR A 420 -7.19 3.01 -13.25
N GLN A 421 -8.28 2.29 -13.48
CA GLN A 421 -9.37 2.72 -14.35
C GLN A 421 -10.60 2.97 -13.50
N GLY A 422 -11.14 4.17 -13.62
CA GLY A 422 -12.42 4.55 -13.06
C GLY A 422 -13.59 4.19 -13.96
N CYS A 423 -14.74 3.92 -13.39
CA CYS A 423 -15.99 3.81 -14.12
C CYS A 423 -17.16 4.30 -13.29
N GLN A 424 -18.22 4.73 -13.99
CA GLN A 424 -19.47 5.10 -13.36
C GLN A 424 -20.40 3.88 -13.25
N LEU A 425 -20.86 3.57 -12.04
CA LEU A 425 -21.84 2.54 -11.73
C LEU A 425 -23.10 3.21 -11.17
N GLY A 426 -24.04 3.52 -12.06
CA GLY A 426 -25.24 4.31 -11.71
C GLY A 426 -24.86 5.74 -11.31
N SER A 427 -25.22 6.15 -10.09
CA SER A 427 -24.85 7.46 -9.53
C SER A 427 -23.50 7.45 -8.80
N ASN A 428 -22.85 6.30 -8.66
CA ASN A 428 -21.60 6.15 -7.91
C ASN A 428 -20.43 5.93 -8.85
N TYR A 429 -19.24 6.23 -8.33
CA TYR A 429 -17.99 5.96 -9.01
C TYR A 429 -17.29 4.73 -8.43
N SER A 430 -16.56 3.99 -9.25
CA SER A 430 -15.76 2.82 -8.81
C SER A 430 -14.45 2.79 -9.57
N TYR A 431 -13.46 2.13 -8.99
CA TYR A 431 -12.12 2.01 -9.56
C TYR A 431 -11.69 0.55 -9.57
N LEU A 432 -11.02 0.15 -10.65
CA LEU A 432 -10.30 -1.12 -10.74
C LEU A 432 -8.80 -0.88 -10.85
N VAL A 433 -8.03 -1.86 -10.42
CA VAL A 433 -6.60 -1.97 -10.73
C VAL A 433 -6.50 -2.59 -12.13
N SER A 434 -6.20 -1.79 -13.15
CA SER A 434 -6.11 -2.31 -14.52
C SER A 434 -4.80 -3.05 -14.73
N GLU A 435 -3.74 -2.57 -14.10
CA GLU A 435 -2.38 -3.06 -14.28
C GLU A 435 -1.50 -2.60 -13.13
N PHE A 436 -0.41 -3.32 -12.87
CA PHE A 436 0.65 -2.92 -11.97
C PHE A 436 2.02 -3.40 -12.43
N ASP A 437 3.01 -2.51 -12.41
CA ASP A 437 4.42 -2.83 -12.72
C ASP A 437 5.30 -2.77 -11.48
N PHE A 438 6.46 -3.42 -11.56
CA PHE A 438 7.51 -3.42 -10.55
C PHE A 438 8.85 -3.00 -11.15
N GLU A 439 9.46 -2.01 -10.54
CA GLU A 439 10.80 -1.55 -10.90
C GLU A 439 11.71 -1.68 -9.70
N PHE A 440 12.82 -2.40 -9.88
CA PHE A 440 13.84 -2.55 -8.85
C PHE A 440 15.16 -1.96 -9.34
N ASN A 441 15.91 -1.31 -8.46
CA ASN A 441 17.15 -0.63 -8.83
C ASN A 441 18.25 -1.63 -9.19
N ASP A 442 18.74 -1.56 -10.43
CA ASP A 442 19.79 -2.45 -10.95
C ASP A 442 21.18 -2.22 -10.31
N ARG A 443 21.41 -1.02 -9.76
CA ARG A 443 22.67 -0.63 -9.08
C ARG A 443 22.74 -1.10 -7.62
N THR A 444 21.64 -1.61 -7.07
CA THR A 444 21.62 -2.02 -5.68
C THR A 444 22.34 -3.36 -5.50
N SER A 445 23.16 -3.44 -4.45
CA SER A 445 23.80 -4.68 -4.03
C SER A 445 22.74 -5.61 -3.42
N TRP A 446 22.15 -6.46 -4.25
CA TRP A 446 21.07 -7.36 -3.87
C TRP A 446 21.59 -8.70 -3.36
N GLN A 447 20.96 -9.20 -2.31
CA GLN A 447 20.87 -10.63 -2.03
C GLN A 447 19.49 -11.12 -2.50
N PHE A 448 19.47 -12.04 -3.46
CA PHE A 448 18.24 -12.59 -4.03
C PHE A 448 17.63 -13.73 -3.21
N GLY A 449 18.24 -14.08 -2.08
CA GLY A 449 17.80 -15.18 -1.22
C GLY A 449 18.04 -16.56 -1.86
N PRO A 450 17.71 -17.64 -1.14
CA PRO A 450 17.17 -17.66 0.23
C PRO A 450 18.24 -17.40 1.30
N ALA A 451 19.51 -17.26 0.94
CA ALA A 451 20.58 -16.90 1.87
C ALA A 451 20.34 -15.52 2.52
N THR A 452 20.94 -15.28 3.69
CA THR A 452 20.89 -13.97 4.35
C THR A 452 21.78 -12.95 3.63
N PRO A 453 21.37 -11.68 3.56
CA PRO A 453 22.20 -10.60 3.00
C PRO A 453 23.47 -10.35 3.83
N ALA A 454 24.57 -10.03 3.15
CA ALA A 454 25.77 -9.48 3.78
C ALA A 454 25.55 -8.04 4.29
N ILE A 455 26.47 -7.50 5.09
CA ILE A 455 26.33 -6.18 5.74
C ILE A 455 26.06 -5.02 4.77
N ASN A 456 26.56 -5.12 3.54
CA ASN A 456 26.39 -4.12 2.49
C ASN A 456 25.25 -4.45 1.51
N GLN A 457 24.47 -5.51 1.75
CA GLN A 457 23.40 -5.95 0.84
C GLN A 457 22.00 -5.62 1.39
N PHE A 458 21.09 -5.37 0.46
CA PHE A 458 19.65 -5.39 0.71
C PHE A 458 19.08 -6.77 0.32
N ASP A 459 18.06 -7.21 1.06
CA ASP A 459 17.34 -8.43 0.71
C ASP A 459 16.27 -8.14 -0.35
N PHE A 460 16.45 -8.71 -1.54
CA PHE A 460 15.54 -8.50 -2.67
C PHE A 460 14.17 -9.15 -2.41
N GLU A 461 14.12 -10.29 -1.72
CA GLU A 461 12.85 -10.96 -1.41
C GLU A 461 11.99 -10.14 -0.44
N THR A 462 12.61 -9.55 0.60
CA THR A 462 11.97 -8.60 1.52
C THR A 462 11.41 -7.38 0.79
N THR A 463 12.24 -6.78 -0.07
CA THR A 463 11.88 -5.64 -0.93
C THR A 463 10.73 -5.98 -1.85
N THR A 464 10.79 -7.13 -2.51
CA THR A 464 9.75 -7.60 -3.42
C THR A 464 8.44 -7.90 -2.70
N LEU A 465 8.51 -8.50 -1.51
CA LEU A 465 7.32 -8.80 -0.71
C LEU A 465 6.59 -7.51 -0.29
N HIS A 466 7.33 -6.44 0.00
CA HIS A 466 6.81 -5.10 0.27
C HIS A 466 6.12 -4.48 -0.95
N GLU A 467 6.81 -4.45 -2.10
CA GLU A 467 6.23 -3.91 -3.33
C GLU A 467 4.98 -4.68 -3.77
N LEU A 468 4.98 -6.00 -3.65
CA LEU A 468 3.78 -6.80 -3.87
C LEU A 468 2.66 -6.42 -2.90
N GLY A 469 2.94 -5.93 -1.69
CA GLY A 469 1.92 -5.40 -0.80
C GLY A 469 1.27 -4.12 -1.35
N HIS A 470 2.04 -3.22 -1.99
CA HIS A 470 1.46 -2.10 -2.74
C HIS A 470 0.62 -2.55 -3.93
N ALA A 471 1.06 -3.56 -4.68
CA ALA A 471 0.26 -4.15 -5.75
C ALA A 471 -1.03 -4.79 -5.21
N HIS A 472 -0.99 -5.33 -3.99
CA HIS A 472 -2.16 -5.80 -3.21
C HIS A 472 -3.03 -4.66 -2.68
N GLN A 473 -2.74 -3.40 -3.03
CA GLN A 473 -3.48 -2.21 -2.58
C GLN A 473 -3.35 -1.94 -1.08
N LEU A 474 -2.23 -2.34 -0.48
CA LEU A 474 -1.86 -1.95 0.87
C LEU A 474 -1.03 -0.68 0.87
N ALA A 475 -1.28 0.13 1.89
CA ALA A 475 -0.57 1.36 2.17
C ALA A 475 0.36 1.16 3.37
N HIS A 476 1.31 2.09 3.55
CA HIS A 476 2.25 2.01 4.66
C HIS A 476 1.57 2.02 6.03
N MET A 477 2.27 1.41 6.97
CA MET A 477 1.94 1.44 8.39
C MET A 477 3.20 1.56 9.25
N ILE A 478 3.02 1.93 10.52
CA ILE A 478 4.11 2.05 11.49
C ILE A 478 4.06 0.83 12.40
N GLN A 479 4.60 -0.28 11.92
CA GLN A 479 4.76 -1.52 12.69
C GLN A 479 6.05 -2.23 12.28
N PRO A 480 7.13 -2.12 13.07
CA PRO A 480 8.38 -2.80 12.77
C PRO A 480 8.16 -4.31 12.53
N ARG A 481 8.89 -4.87 11.56
CA ARG A 481 8.85 -6.28 11.12
C ARG A 481 7.56 -6.72 10.41
N SER A 482 6.55 -5.86 10.25
CA SER A 482 5.49 -6.12 9.27
C SER A 482 5.97 -5.76 7.87
N VAL A 483 5.44 -6.41 6.84
CA VAL A 483 5.88 -6.20 5.46
C VAL A 483 5.62 -4.76 5.03
N MET A 484 4.45 -4.20 5.35
CA MET A 484 4.10 -2.82 4.99
C MET A 484 4.64 -1.77 5.97
N HIS A 485 5.65 -2.11 6.79
CA HIS A 485 6.37 -1.09 7.54
C HIS A 485 7.00 -0.09 6.57
N TYR A 486 6.87 1.19 6.87
CA TYR A 486 7.30 2.28 5.98
C TYR A 486 8.80 2.30 5.65
N SER A 487 9.64 1.47 6.26
CA SER A 487 11.07 1.45 5.96
C SER A 487 11.66 0.04 5.96
N ILE A 488 12.72 -0.12 5.14
CA ILE A 488 13.48 -1.36 5.00
C ILE A 488 14.97 -1.02 5.08
N SER A 489 15.68 -1.70 5.98
CA SER A 489 17.12 -1.50 6.16
C SER A 489 17.99 -2.55 5.47
N ARG A 490 19.29 -2.26 5.32
CA ARG A 490 20.28 -3.27 4.93
C ARG A 490 20.26 -4.42 5.94
N THR A 491 20.64 -5.60 5.49
CA THR A 491 20.60 -6.85 6.26
C THR A 491 19.24 -7.32 6.78
N GLN A 492 18.19 -6.49 6.68
CA GLN A 492 16.85 -6.85 7.09
C GLN A 492 16.32 -8.00 6.25
N VAL A 493 15.78 -9.01 6.94
CA VAL A 493 15.06 -10.13 6.32
C VAL A 493 13.65 -10.14 6.88
N THR A 494 12.69 -9.74 6.06
CA THR A 494 11.24 -9.76 6.35
C THR A 494 10.53 -10.43 5.19
N ARG A 495 10.58 -11.77 5.17
CA ARG A 495 10.05 -12.62 4.09
C ARG A 495 8.74 -13.35 4.45
N SER A 496 8.17 -13.04 5.60
CA SER A 496 6.93 -13.65 6.12
C SER A 496 5.89 -12.59 6.41
N LEU A 497 4.62 -12.89 6.13
CA LEU A 497 3.50 -12.01 6.39
C LEU A 497 3.04 -12.10 7.85
N SER A 498 2.84 -10.96 8.50
CA SER A 498 2.12 -10.89 9.77
C SER A 498 0.64 -11.24 9.54
N GLY A 499 0.11 -12.20 10.31
CA GLY A 499 -1.30 -12.58 10.22
C GLY A 499 -2.25 -11.42 10.51
N ARG A 500 -1.96 -10.62 11.52
CA ARG A 500 -2.82 -9.53 12.01
C ARG A 500 -2.74 -8.26 11.15
N ASN A 501 -1.63 -8.04 10.45
CA ASN A 501 -1.37 -6.81 9.71
C ASN A 501 -1.45 -7.08 8.20
N ASP A 502 -0.49 -7.83 7.67
CA ASP A 502 -0.33 -8.02 6.23
C ASP A 502 -1.42 -8.94 5.65
N VAL A 503 -1.67 -10.09 6.29
CA VAL A 503 -2.67 -11.07 5.81
C VAL A 503 -4.09 -10.53 5.95
N GLU A 504 -4.43 -9.89 7.08
CA GLU A 504 -5.75 -9.27 7.24
C GLU A 504 -5.97 -8.09 6.30
N GLY A 505 -4.97 -7.24 6.09
CA GLY A 505 -5.05 -6.15 5.13
C GLY A 505 -5.22 -6.67 3.70
N GLY A 506 -4.43 -7.66 3.30
CA GLY A 506 -4.60 -8.32 2.00
C GLY A 506 -5.97 -8.98 1.85
N ASN A 507 -6.46 -9.69 2.87
CA ASN A 507 -7.79 -10.30 2.87
C ASN A 507 -8.91 -9.25 2.76
N HIS A 508 -8.75 -8.06 3.34
CA HIS A 508 -9.71 -6.96 3.17
C HIS A 508 -9.83 -6.57 1.68
N VAL A 509 -8.70 -6.47 0.97
CA VAL A 509 -8.65 -6.13 -0.46
C VAL A 509 -9.17 -7.28 -1.33
N THR A 510 -8.76 -8.52 -1.08
CA THR A 510 -9.20 -9.65 -1.89
C THR A 510 -10.66 -9.98 -1.67
N ASN A 511 -11.18 -9.89 -0.44
CA ASN A 511 -12.60 -10.14 -0.17
C ASN A 511 -13.52 -9.22 -0.97
N ARG A 512 -13.22 -7.91 -1.08
CA ARG A 512 -14.00 -7.01 -1.94
C ARG A 512 -13.88 -7.38 -3.42
N SER A 513 -12.70 -7.81 -3.84
CA SER A 513 -12.36 -8.14 -5.24
C SER A 513 -12.92 -9.49 -5.71
N PHE A 514 -13.24 -10.40 -4.79
CA PHE A 514 -13.79 -11.73 -5.08
C PHE A 514 -15.31 -11.77 -5.19
N GLN A 515 -15.99 -10.70 -4.78
CA GLN A 515 -17.45 -10.69 -4.64
C GLN A 515 -18.18 -9.99 -5.79
N ASN A 516 -17.60 -8.93 -6.35
CA ASN A 516 -18.31 -8.04 -7.26
C ASN A 516 -17.63 -7.96 -8.63
N ASN A 517 -18.42 -8.12 -9.69
CA ASN A 517 -18.01 -7.65 -11.02
C ASN A 517 -18.10 -6.13 -11.02
N ILE A 518 -17.08 -5.44 -11.51
CA ILE A 518 -17.04 -3.99 -11.55
C ILE A 518 -16.57 -3.50 -12.92
N CYS A 519 -17.06 -2.34 -13.37
CA CYS A 519 -16.66 -1.72 -14.62
C CYS A 519 -16.67 -2.65 -15.86
N ASN A 520 -17.65 -3.55 -15.96
CA ASN A 520 -17.73 -4.58 -17.00
C ASN A 520 -16.59 -5.62 -17.02
N HIS A 521 -15.79 -5.69 -15.94
CA HIS A 521 -14.83 -6.76 -15.73
C HIS A 521 -15.37 -7.82 -14.78
N THR A 522 -14.97 -9.06 -15.04
CA THR A 522 -15.22 -10.18 -14.12
C THR A 522 -14.40 -9.98 -12.85
N ARG A 523 -15.01 -10.32 -11.72
CA ARG A 523 -14.36 -10.32 -10.41
C ARG A 523 -13.17 -11.29 -10.41
N MET A 524 -12.18 -11.00 -9.57
CA MET A 524 -11.08 -11.93 -9.34
C MET A 524 -11.60 -13.24 -8.72
N VAL A 525 -10.98 -14.38 -9.05
CA VAL A 525 -11.32 -15.70 -8.50
C VAL A 525 -10.21 -16.16 -7.56
N PRO A 526 -10.50 -16.60 -6.32
CA PRO A 526 -9.49 -17.04 -5.36
C PRO A 526 -8.58 -18.16 -5.93
N ARG A 527 -7.27 -18.01 -5.77
CA ARG A 527 -6.27 -19.03 -6.10
C ARG A 527 -5.72 -19.68 -4.83
N VAL A 528 -6.10 -20.92 -4.59
CA VAL A 528 -5.52 -21.72 -3.50
C VAL A 528 -4.37 -22.55 -4.04
N SER A 529 -3.15 -22.20 -3.62
CA SER A 529 -1.94 -22.89 -4.05
C SER A 529 -1.65 -24.13 -3.19
N ALA A 530 -1.13 -25.18 -3.83
CA ALA A 530 -0.58 -26.34 -3.15
C ALA A 530 0.88 -26.12 -2.69
N ASP A 531 1.62 -25.27 -3.40
CA ASP A 531 3.05 -25.02 -3.19
C ASP A 531 3.26 -23.83 -2.24
N CYS A 532 3.00 -24.05 -0.96
CA CYS A 532 3.09 -23.00 0.05
C CYS A 532 4.16 -23.28 1.09
N THR A 533 5.06 -22.32 1.29
CA THR A 533 5.93 -22.28 2.46
C THR A 533 5.08 -22.06 3.71
N LEU A 534 5.38 -22.83 4.76
CA LEU A 534 4.70 -22.75 6.03
C LEU A 534 5.33 -21.68 6.92
N PRO A 535 4.57 -21.09 7.86
CA PRO A 535 5.13 -20.13 8.81
C PRO A 535 6.20 -20.81 9.67
N ALA A 536 7.17 -20.03 10.17
CA ALA A 536 8.42 -20.55 10.77
C ALA A 536 8.26 -21.62 11.87
N ASN A 537 7.14 -21.64 12.59
CA ASN A 537 6.89 -22.62 13.64
C ASN A 537 6.03 -23.81 13.17
N LEU A 538 5.43 -23.79 11.99
CA LEU A 538 4.55 -24.86 11.51
C LEU A 538 5.33 -25.76 10.54
N LEU A 539 5.51 -27.04 10.90
CA LEU A 539 6.21 -28.01 10.06
C LEU A 539 5.32 -28.62 8.98
N SER A 540 4.03 -28.82 9.29
CA SER A 540 3.04 -29.31 8.33
C SER A 540 1.65 -28.83 8.70
N PHE A 541 0.80 -28.68 7.70
CA PHE A 541 -0.65 -28.61 7.84
C PHE A 541 -1.28 -29.18 6.58
N GLU A 542 -1.96 -30.31 6.73
CA GLU A 542 -2.57 -31.05 5.64
C GLU A 542 -4.05 -31.28 5.93
N ALA A 543 -4.84 -31.34 4.86
CA ALA A 543 -6.24 -31.71 4.91
C ALA A 543 -6.48 -32.78 3.84
N VAL A 544 -7.13 -33.88 4.23
CA VAL A 544 -7.39 -35.02 3.35
C VAL A 544 -8.85 -35.44 3.49
N LEU A 545 -9.55 -35.49 2.36
CA LEU A 545 -10.90 -36.08 2.31
C LEU A 545 -10.79 -37.61 2.46
N GLN A 546 -11.42 -38.15 3.49
CA GLN A 546 -11.43 -39.58 3.79
C GLN A 546 -12.51 -40.30 2.97
N THR A 547 -12.37 -41.61 2.80
CA THR A 547 -13.32 -42.45 2.05
C THR A 547 -14.72 -42.49 2.67
N ASN A 548 -14.85 -42.23 3.98
CA ASN A 548 -16.12 -42.13 4.69
C ASN A 548 -16.80 -40.75 4.54
N GLY A 549 -16.26 -39.85 3.71
CA GLY A 549 -16.81 -38.52 3.47
C GLY A 549 -16.47 -37.47 4.53
N THR A 550 -15.64 -37.80 5.52
CA THR A 550 -15.13 -36.84 6.52
C THR A 550 -13.82 -36.21 6.07
N ALA A 551 -13.45 -35.04 6.59
CA ALA A 551 -12.15 -34.43 6.33
C ALA A 551 -11.23 -34.59 7.54
N LEU A 552 -10.07 -35.21 7.32
CA LEU A 552 -9.02 -35.34 8.31
C LEU A 552 -8.01 -34.21 8.12
N LEU A 553 -7.83 -33.39 9.15
CA LEU A 553 -6.83 -32.34 9.20
C LEU A 553 -5.71 -32.77 10.14
N THR A 554 -4.46 -32.63 9.72
CA THR A 554 -3.28 -32.97 10.53
C THR A 554 -2.26 -31.86 10.47
N TRP A 555 -1.67 -31.49 11.60
CA TRP A 555 -0.58 -30.51 11.63
C TRP A 555 0.45 -30.86 12.69
N VAL A 556 1.68 -30.42 12.41
CA VAL A 556 2.82 -30.58 13.31
C VAL A 556 3.50 -29.23 13.49
N ASN A 557 3.81 -28.88 14.72
CA ASN A 557 4.48 -27.63 15.06
C ASN A 557 5.91 -27.89 15.55
N GLN A 558 6.85 -27.08 15.06
CA GLN A 558 8.25 -27.11 15.46
C GLN A 558 8.45 -26.56 16.88
N ASN A 559 7.78 -25.45 17.23
CA ASN A 559 7.93 -24.75 18.50
C ASN A 559 6.64 -24.04 18.96
N GLU A 560 6.21 -24.34 20.19
CA GLU A 560 4.97 -23.83 20.78
C GLU A 560 5.20 -22.94 22.01
N SER A 561 6.43 -22.49 22.26
CA SER A 561 6.75 -21.73 23.49
C SER A 561 5.85 -20.50 23.69
N ASN A 562 5.53 -19.78 22.61
CA ASN A 562 4.63 -18.62 22.62
C ASN A 562 3.22 -18.91 22.09
N LEU A 563 2.91 -20.15 21.68
CA LEU A 563 1.62 -20.49 21.13
C LEU A 563 0.63 -20.85 22.25
N ALA A 564 -0.60 -20.33 22.16
CA ALA A 564 -1.67 -20.62 23.11
C ALA A 564 -2.66 -21.65 22.53
N PHE A 565 -3.07 -21.50 21.27
CA PHE A 565 -4.04 -22.40 20.64
C PHE A 565 -3.95 -22.38 19.11
N TYR A 566 -4.55 -23.42 18.52
CA TYR A 566 -4.92 -23.50 17.11
C TYR A 566 -6.42 -23.32 16.98
N GLU A 567 -6.86 -22.41 16.13
CA GLU A 567 -8.25 -22.27 15.72
C GLU A 567 -8.37 -22.80 14.28
N ILE A 568 -9.13 -23.89 14.14
CA ILE A 568 -9.39 -24.55 12.86
C ILE A 568 -10.49 -23.76 12.17
N GLN A 569 -10.22 -23.25 10.97
CA GLN A 569 -11.18 -22.50 10.18
C GLN A 569 -11.51 -23.25 8.89
N LYS A 570 -12.78 -23.13 8.47
CA LYS A 570 -13.32 -23.68 7.23
C LYS A 570 -13.93 -22.60 6.37
N SER A 571 -13.81 -22.77 5.07
CA SER A 571 -14.49 -21.98 4.05
C SER A 571 -14.97 -22.88 2.92
N ILE A 572 -16.04 -22.48 2.24
CA ILE A 572 -16.54 -23.15 1.02
C ILE A 572 -16.29 -22.34 -0.25
N ASP A 573 -15.84 -21.09 -0.10
CA ASP A 573 -15.59 -20.14 -1.19
C ASP A 573 -14.16 -19.58 -1.19
N ALA A 574 -13.36 -19.90 -0.18
CA ALA A 574 -12.03 -19.34 0.11
C ALA A 574 -12.03 -17.83 0.44
N ILE A 575 -13.21 -17.26 0.72
CA ILE A 575 -13.45 -15.84 1.03
C ILE A 575 -13.93 -15.72 2.48
N ALA A 576 -15.05 -16.37 2.81
CA ALA A 576 -15.66 -16.35 4.13
C ALA A 576 -15.16 -17.54 4.95
N TRP A 577 -14.53 -17.24 6.10
CA TRP A 577 -13.93 -18.23 6.98
C TRP A 577 -14.68 -18.32 8.30
N HIS A 578 -15.04 -19.54 8.70
CA HIS A 578 -15.77 -19.84 9.92
C HIS A 578 -14.93 -20.73 10.84
N ALA A 579 -14.89 -20.40 12.14
CA ALA A 579 -14.24 -21.25 13.13
C ALA A 579 -15.04 -22.55 13.33
N LEU A 580 -14.37 -23.69 13.25
CA LEU A 580 -14.95 -25.00 13.54
C LEU A 580 -14.64 -25.46 14.96
N ALA A 581 -13.40 -25.30 15.37
CA ALA A 581 -12.91 -25.77 16.67
C ALA A 581 -11.67 -24.98 17.10
N ARG A 582 -11.39 -25.03 18.40
CA ARG A 582 -10.16 -24.51 18.99
C ARG A 582 -9.50 -25.61 19.79
N GLN A 583 -8.20 -25.80 19.58
CA GLN A 583 -7.39 -26.78 20.30
C GLN A 583 -6.24 -26.05 20.98
N ALA A 584 -6.06 -26.26 22.29
CA ALA A 584 -4.94 -25.69 23.03
C ALA A 584 -3.61 -26.26 22.52
N ALA A 585 -2.58 -25.42 22.43
CA ALA A 585 -1.22 -25.88 22.16
C ALA A 585 -0.69 -26.60 23.41
N SER A 586 -0.16 -27.81 23.23
CA SER A 586 0.33 -28.66 24.31
C SER A 586 1.57 -29.44 23.85
N SER A 587 2.64 -29.29 24.62
CA SER A 587 3.93 -29.93 24.35
C SER A 587 3.95 -31.44 24.63
N THR A 588 2.86 -32.03 25.16
CA THR A 588 2.85 -33.39 25.70
C THR A 588 2.70 -34.52 24.66
N ASN A 589 2.41 -34.22 23.38
CA ASN A 589 2.23 -35.23 22.31
C ASN A 589 3.12 -34.99 21.07
N GLY A 590 4.37 -34.57 21.28
CA GLY A 590 5.29 -34.31 20.17
C GLY A 590 4.84 -33.17 19.24
N ARG A 591 3.95 -32.28 19.72
CA ARG A 591 3.41 -31.12 18.98
C ARG A 591 2.69 -31.51 17.68
N SER A 592 2.12 -32.72 17.66
CA SER A 592 1.32 -33.25 16.56
C SER A 592 -0.16 -33.27 16.93
N TYR A 593 -1.00 -32.86 15.99
CA TYR A 593 -2.43 -32.65 16.22
C TYR A 593 -3.25 -33.15 15.06
N THR A 594 -4.49 -33.51 15.36
CA THR A 594 -5.48 -33.96 14.38
C THR A 594 -6.85 -33.42 14.72
N PHE A 595 -7.64 -33.12 13.68
CA PHE A 595 -9.04 -32.76 13.78
C PHE A 595 -9.81 -33.39 12.63
N THR A 596 -11.00 -33.93 12.91
CA THR A 596 -11.89 -34.47 11.88
C THR A 596 -13.13 -33.60 11.74
N ASP A 597 -13.33 -33.00 10.57
CA ASP A 597 -14.61 -32.37 10.21
C ASP A 597 -15.55 -33.46 9.69
N PRO A 598 -16.64 -33.79 10.42
CA PRO A 598 -17.55 -34.86 10.03
C PRO A 598 -18.43 -34.50 8.83
N ARG A 599 -18.49 -33.22 8.45
CA ARG A 599 -19.39 -32.71 7.40
C ARG A 599 -18.68 -31.67 6.54
N PRO A 600 -17.62 -32.03 5.78
CA PRO A 600 -17.05 -31.13 4.78
C PRO A 600 -18.12 -30.64 3.80
N GLY A 601 -17.90 -29.47 3.19
CA GLY A 601 -18.83 -28.94 2.19
C GLY A 601 -18.89 -29.84 0.95
N THR A 602 -20.01 -29.78 0.22
CA THR A 602 -20.14 -30.45 -1.09
C THR A 602 -19.28 -29.72 -2.11
N GLY A 603 -18.40 -30.44 -2.82
CA GLY A 603 -17.41 -29.83 -3.72
C GLY A 603 -16.10 -29.47 -3.02
N PHE A 604 -15.52 -28.31 -3.34
CA PHE A 604 -14.32 -27.84 -2.67
C PHE A 604 -14.63 -27.34 -1.26
N THR A 605 -13.82 -27.80 -0.31
CA THR A 605 -13.78 -27.24 1.04
C THR A 605 -12.36 -26.79 1.34
N TYR A 606 -12.24 -25.61 1.93
CA TYR A 606 -10.97 -24.99 2.27
C TYR A 606 -10.80 -24.96 3.78
N TYR A 607 -9.59 -25.25 4.24
CA TYR A 607 -9.22 -25.21 5.65
C TYR A 607 -7.97 -24.38 5.83
N ARG A 608 -7.89 -23.68 6.96
CA ARG A 608 -6.67 -23.02 7.44
C ARG A 608 -6.64 -23.04 8.96
N LEU A 609 -5.44 -22.91 9.51
CA LEU A 609 -5.24 -22.70 10.94
C LEU A 609 -5.04 -21.21 11.20
N ARG A 610 -5.67 -20.70 12.26
CA ARG A 610 -5.24 -19.48 12.94
C ARG A 610 -4.47 -19.88 14.19
N LEU A 611 -3.20 -19.53 14.23
CA LEU A 611 -2.27 -19.84 15.31
C LEU A 611 -2.27 -18.65 16.28
N GLY A 612 -2.95 -18.79 17.41
CA GLY A 612 -3.08 -17.74 18.42
C GLY A 612 -1.99 -17.84 19.48
N ASN A 613 -1.22 -16.76 19.65
CA ASN A 613 -0.15 -16.66 20.64
C ASN A 613 -0.65 -16.19 22.01
N LYS A 614 0.17 -16.35 23.04
CA LYS A 614 -0.11 -15.92 24.42
C LYS A 614 -0.17 -14.40 24.58
N ASP A 615 0.41 -13.65 23.65
CA ASP A 615 0.43 -12.18 23.57
C ASP A 615 -0.74 -11.61 22.74
N ASN A 616 -1.75 -12.43 22.41
CA ASN A 616 -2.89 -12.12 21.54
C ASN A 616 -2.52 -11.77 20.08
N GLN A 617 -1.28 -11.96 19.67
CA GLN A 617 -0.92 -11.95 18.25
C GLN A 617 -1.33 -13.29 17.61
N TYR A 618 -1.43 -13.31 16.29
CA TYR A 618 -1.71 -14.54 15.57
C TYR A 618 -1.15 -14.52 14.16
N ASN A 619 -0.89 -15.73 13.66
CA ASN A 619 -0.57 -15.98 12.27
C ASN A 619 -1.55 -16.98 11.67
N PHE A 620 -1.54 -17.11 10.35
CA PHE A 620 -2.31 -18.11 9.64
C PHE A 620 -1.39 -19.20 9.09
N SER A 621 -1.91 -20.40 8.88
CA SER A 621 -1.33 -21.32 7.90
C SER A 621 -1.74 -20.90 6.49
N PRO A 622 -1.03 -21.35 5.45
CA PRO A 622 -1.59 -21.39 4.11
C PRO A 622 -2.90 -22.18 4.08
N SER A 623 -3.76 -21.84 3.13
CA SER A 623 -5.02 -22.54 2.90
C SER A 623 -4.76 -23.95 2.31
N ARG A 624 -5.56 -24.93 2.73
CA ARG A 624 -5.60 -26.28 2.14
C ARG A 624 -6.96 -26.52 1.53
N ARG A 625 -6.99 -27.05 0.32
CA ARG A 625 -8.22 -27.41 -0.40
C ARG A 625 -8.36 -28.91 -0.41
N ILE A 626 -9.53 -29.40 -0.04
CA ILE A 626 -9.94 -30.79 -0.25
C ILE A 626 -11.18 -30.85 -1.11
N GLY A 627 -11.56 -32.08 -1.46
CA GLY A 627 -12.61 -32.33 -2.40
C GLY A 627 -12.06 -32.29 -3.82
N THR A 628 -12.88 -32.76 -4.71
CA THR A 628 -12.57 -32.91 -6.11
C THR A 628 -13.71 -32.30 -6.90
N ASP A 629 -13.46 -31.95 -8.15
CA ASP A 629 -14.54 -31.58 -9.07
C ASP A 629 -15.57 -32.72 -9.20
N THR A 630 -15.20 -33.96 -8.87
CA THR A 630 -16.09 -35.13 -8.80
C THR A 630 -16.99 -35.20 -7.55
N GLY A 631 -16.74 -34.38 -6.52
CA GLY A 631 -17.61 -34.20 -5.34
C GLY A 631 -18.52 -32.97 -5.42
N LEU A 632 -18.38 -32.17 -6.48
CA LEU A 632 -19.47 -31.35 -7.00
C LEU A 632 -20.54 -32.35 -7.44
N ALA A 633 -21.81 -32.19 -7.08
CA ALA A 633 -22.86 -32.89 -7.80
C ALA A 633 -22.58 -32.64 -9.29
N ALA A 634 -22.22 -33.70 -10.04
CA ALA A 634 -21.50 -33.59 -11.30
C ALA A 634 -22.06 -32.42 -12.12
N GLY A 635 -21.25 -31.40 -12.36
CA GLY A 635 -21.64 -30.25 -13.15
C GLY A 635 -22.75 -29.32 -12.64
N LEU A 636 -23.26 -29.33 -11.40
CA LEU A 636 -24.24 -28.32 -10.92
C LEU A 636 -23.86 -27.71 -9.56
N GLN A 637 -23.45 -26.44 -9.56
CA GLN A 637 -23.08 -25.67 -8.35
C GLN A 637 -24.12 -24.60 -8.05
N LEU A 638 -24.73 -24.62 -6.87
CA LEU A 638 -25.73 -23.61 -6.45
C LEU A 638 -25.18 -22.79 -5.28
N PHE A 639 -25.19 -21.47 -5.39
CA PHE A 639 -24.71 -20.55 -4.35
C PHE A 639 -25.40 -19.18 -4.45
N PRO A 640 -25.54 -18.42 -3.35
CA PRO A 640 -25.47 -18.89 -1.97
C PRO A 640 -26.67 -19.81 -1.65
N ASN A 641 -26.53 -20.65 -0.62
CA ASN A 641 -27.62 -21.44 -0.05
C ASN A 641 -27.60 -21.30 1.48
N PRO A 642 -28.61 -20.69 2.14
CA PRO A 642 -29.89 -20.22 1.60
C PRO A 642 -29.76 -19.10 0.55
N ILE A 643 -30.71 -19.03 -0.40
CA ILE A 643 -30.71 -17.98 -1.43
C ILE A 643 -31.06 -16.62 -0.80
N GLN A 644 -30.41 -15.55 -1.25
CA GLN A 644 -30.66 -14.20 -0.76
C GLN A 644 -31.81 -13.55 -1.55
N GLU A 645 -32.75 -12.94 -0.83
CA GLU A 645 -33.95 -12.30 -1.40
C GLU A 645 -34.75 -13.27 -2.28
N HIS A 646 -34.76 -13.04 -3.60
CA HIS A 646 -35.45 -13.83 -4.62
C HIS A 646 -34.50 -14.36 -5.71
N ASN A 647 -33.18 -14.29 -5.50
CA ASN A 647 -32.21 -14.58 -6.55
C ASN A 647 -31.57 -15.95 -6.36
N LEU A 648 -31.80 -16.84 -7.32
CA LEU A 648 -31.15 -18.14 -7.41
C LEU A 648 -29.97 -18.05 -8.39
N HIS A 649 -28.77 -18.34 -7.91
CA HIS A 649 -27.58 -18.41 -8.75
C HIS A 649 -27.02 -19.83 -8.73
N PHE A 650 -26.64 -20.31 -9.91
CA PHE A 650 -25.95 -21.58 -10.05
C PHE A 650 -25.05 -21.61 -11.29
N ALA A 651 -24.02 -22.43 -11.28
CA ALA A 651 -23.19 -22.72 -12.44
C ALA A 651 -23.37 -24.18 -12.86
N TYR A 652 -23.53 -24.41 -14.17
CA TYR A 652 -23.61 -25.73 -14.76
C TYR A 652 -22.36 -26.03 -15.61
N GLN A 653 -21.66 -27.13 -15.36
CA GLN A 653 -20.58 -27.63 -16.23
C GLN A 653 -21.20 -28.51 -17.30
N ALA A 654 -21.33 -27.99 -18.51
CA ALA A 654 -21.88 -28.74 -19.63
C ALA A 654 -20.79 -29.63 -20.25
N PRO A 655 -21.02 -30.94 -20.42
CA PRO A 655 -20.05 -31.84 -21.06
C PRO A 655 -19.85 -31.55 -22.55
N ALA A 656 -20.84 -30.94 -23.21
CA ALA A 656 -20.79 -30.56 -24.61
C ALA A 656 -21.71 -29.35 -24.90
N ASN A 657 -21.51 -28.71 -26.05
CA ASN A 657 -22.43 -27.68 -26.54
C ASN A 657 -23.82 -28.30 -26.76
N GLY A 658 -24.88 -27.64 -26.29
CA GLY A 658 -26.22 -28.20 -26.44
C GLY A 658 -27.31 -27.44 -25.71
N ARG A 659 -28.49 -28.06 -25.61
CA ARG A 659 -29.63 -27.55 -24.83
C ARG A 659 -29.74 -28.29 -23.52
N ILE A 660 -30.03 -27.54 -22.46
CA ILE A 660 -30.37 -28.06 -21.14
C ILE A 660 -31.80 -27.70 -20.76
N LEU A 661 -32.41 -28.56 -19.96
CA LEU A 661 -33.70 -28.33 -19.30
C LEU A 661 -33.47 -28.09 -17.81
N ILE A 662 -33.95 -26.97 -17.29
CA ILE A 662 -33.83 -26.56 -15.90
C ILE A 662 -35.21 -26.68 -15.25
N ARG A 663 -35.30 -27.37 -14.11
CA ARG A 663 -36.51 -27.56 -13.31
C ARG A 663 -36.28 -27.13 -11.88
N ILE A 664 -37.29 -26.54 -11.26
CA ILE A 664 -37.29 -26.26 -9.81
C ILE A 664 -38.58 -26.82 -9.23
N TYR A 665 -38.47 -27.64 -8.18
CA TYR A 665 -39.62 -28.21 -7.48
C TYR A 665 -39.46 -28.15 -5.96
N ASP A 666 -40.57 -28.14 -5.24
CA ASP A 666 -40.60 -28.23 -3.78
C ASP A 666 -40.40 -29.69 -3.30
N ILE A 667 -40.33 -29.89 -1.97
CA ILE A 667 -40.14 -31.23 -1.38
C ILE A 667 -41.33 -32.18 -1.57
N VAL A 668 -42.52 -31.69 -1.97
CA VAL A 668 -43.67 -32.53 -2.29
C VAL A 668 -43.77 -32.82 -3.80
N GLY A 669 -42.78 -32.37 -4.58
CA GLY A 669 -42.66 -32.63 -6.02
C GLY A 669 -43.44 -31.67 -6.90
N ARG A 670 -43.97 -30.55 -6.37
CA ARG A 670 -44.65 -29.53 -7.17
C ARG A 670 -43.63 -28.72 -7.96
N GLU A 671 -43.77 -28.70 -9.28
CA GLU A 671 -42.90 -27.91 -10.17
C GLU A 671 -43.27 -26.42 -10.10
N HIS A 672 -42.27 -25.59 -9.82
CA HIS A 672 -42.38 -24.12 -9.76
C HIS A 672 -41.82 -23.44 -11.01
N THR A 673 -40.83 -24.05 -11.68
CA THR A 673 -40.18 -23.51 -12.88
C THR A 673 -39.73 -24.61 -13.81
N LEU A 674 -39.89 -24.39 -15.12
CA LEU A 674 -39.38 -25.22 -16.22
C LEU A 674 -38.81 -24.30 -17.31
N LEU A 675 -37.51 -24.42 -17.62
CA LEU A 675 -36.82 -23.55 -18.59
C LEU A 675 -35.90 -24.35 -19.49
N VAL A 676 -35.75 -23.93 -20.75
CA VAL A 676 -34.74 -24.45 -21.68
C VAL A 676 -33.68 -23.39 -21.94
N ARG A 677 -32.39 -23.78 -21.92
CA ARG A 677 -31.25 -22.89 -22.21
C ARG A 677 -30.22 -23.57 -23.10
N ASN A 678 -29.51 -22.80 -23.90
CA ASN A 678 -28.33 -23.29 -24.62
C ASN A 678 -27.10 -23.13 -23.71
N VAL A 679 -26.17 -24.08 -23.79
CA VAL A 679 -24.90 -24.09 -23.06
C VAL A 679 -23.75 -24.39 -24.02
N THR A 680 -22.56 -23.91 -23.69
CA THR A 680 -21.29 -24.32 -24.31
C THR A 680 -20.54 -25.28 -23.41
N ALA A 681 -19.72 -26.17 -23.97
CA ALA A 681 -18.87 -27.07 -23.20
C ALA A 681 -18.04 -26.29 -22.16
N GLY A 682 -18.01 -26.76 -20.91
CA GLY A 682 -17.42 -26.05 -19.78
C GLY A 682 -18.44 -25.32 -18.89
N SER A 683 -18.00 -24.28 -18.19
CA SER A 683 -18.77 -23.64 -17.13
C SER A 683 -19.79 -22.63 -17.67
N ASN A 684 -21.05 -22.76 -17.26
CA ASN A 684 -22.16 -21.89 -17.67
C ASN A 684 -22.87 -21.34 -16.42
N PRO A 685 -22.70 -20.04 -16.08
CA PRO A 685 -23.40 -19.44 -14.95
C PRO A 685 -24.85 -19.05 -15.30
N PHE A 686 -25.75 -19.20 -14.34
CA PHE A 686 -27.17 -18.89 -14.44
C PHE A 686 -27.63 -18.02 -13.26
N TYR A 687 -28.52 -17.08 -13.60
CA TYR A 687 -29.07 -16.07 -12.69
C TYR A 687 -30.58 -16.03 -12.89
N PHE A 688 -31.34 -16.41 -11.86
CA PHE A 688 -32.81 -16.44 -11.91
C PHE A 688 -33.41 -15.61 -10.78
N SER A 689 -34.32 -14.70 -11.14
CA SER A 689 -35.19 -14.04 -10.17
C SER A 689 -36.47 -14.86 -10.01
N MET A 690 -36.80 -15.16 -8.75
CA MET A 690 -37.87 -16.08 -8.36
C MET A 690 -38.77 -15.44 -7.28
N PRO A 691 -39.46 -14.33 -7.58
CA PRO A 691 -40.23 -13.58 -6.60
C PRO A 691 -41.39 -14.37 -5.96
N GLY A 692 -41.89 -15.40 -6.65
CA GLY A 692 -43.02 -16.24 -6.20
C GLY A 692 -42.66 -17.43 -5.30
N LEU A 693 -41.38 -17.70 -5.03
CA LEU A 693 -40.98 -18.79 -4.12
C LEU A 693 -41.24 -18.42 -2.66
N LYS A 694 -42.09 -19.19 -1.98
CA LYS A 694 -42.30 -19.09 -0.52
C LYS A 694 -41.11 -19.67 0.24
N SER A 695 -40.93 -19.28 1.50
CA SER A 695 -39.92 -19.88 2.38
C SER A 695 -40.09 -21.41 2.45
N GLY A 696 -39.00 -22.16 2.28
CA GLY A 696 -39.04 -23.62 2.18
C GLY A 696 -37.79 -24.24 1.55
N LEU A 697 -37.76 -25.57 1.53
CA LEU A 697 -36.72 -26.35 0.87
C LEU A 697 -37.14 -26.68 -0.56
N TYR A 698 -36.24 -26.49 -1.52
CA TYR A 698 -36.47 -26.72 -2.94
C TYR A 698 -35.34 -27.54 -3.55
N VAL A 699 -35.61 -28.10 -4.72
CA VAL A 699 -34.64 -28.83 -5.53
C VAL A 699 -34.57 -28.20 -6.92
N LEU A 700 -33.36 -27.79 -7.31
CA LEU A 700 -33.00 -27.45 -8.67
C LEU A 700 -32.56 -28.72 -9.39
N GLN A 701 -33.05 -28.95 -10.59
CA GLN A 701 -32.65 -30.04 -11.48
C GLN A 701 -32.26 -29.47 -12.85
N VAL A 702 -31.13 -29.93 -13.39
CA VAL A 702 -30.67 -29.62 -14.74
C VAL A 702 -30.50 -30.91 -15.51
N ILE A 703 -31.07 -30.98 -16.73
CA ILE A 703 -31.08 -32.16 -17.57
C ILE A 703 -30.45 -31.82 -18.92
N GLN A 704 -29.40 -32.54 -19.31
CA GLN A 704 -28.81 -32.48 -20.65
C GLN A 704 -28.82 -33.88 -21.23
N GLU A 705 -29.62 -34.10 -22.29
CA GLU A 705 -29.85 -35.42 -22.90
C GLU A 705 -30.29 -36.49 -21.89
N LYS A 706 -29.38 -37.40 -21.47
CA LYS A 706 -29.63 -38.47 -20.50
C LYS A 706 -29.07 -38.15 -19.10
N GLU A 707 -28.29 -37.08 -18.96
CA GLU A 707 -27.69 -36.69 -17.70
C GLU A 707 -28.62 -35.80 -16.90
N VAL A 708 -28.74 -36.10 -15.61
CA VAL A 708 -29.61 -35.39 -14.66
C VAL A 708 -28.78 -34.98 -13.46
N HIS A 709 -28.75 -33.69 -13.18
CA HIS A 709 -28.01 -33.10 -12.07
C HIS A 709 -28.98 -32.39 -11.14
N GLN A 710 -28.77 -32.51 -9.84
CA GLN A 710 -29.67 -31.96 -8.83
C GLN A 710 -28.91 -31.24 -7.71
N ALA A 711 -29.46 -30.11 -7.26
CA ALA A 711 -28.96 -29.35 -6.13
C ALA A 711 -30.15 -28.92 -5.23
N ARG A 712 -30.00 -29.02 -3.91
CA ARG A 712 -31.02 -28.57 -2.96
C ARG A 712 -30.71 -27.15 -2.50
N PHE A 713 -31.72 -26.31 -2.33
CA PHE A 713 -31.55 -24.97 -1.78
C PHE A 713 -32.70 -24.55 -0.86
N ILE A 714 -32.39 -23.67 0.08
CA ILE A 714 -33.31 -23.14 1.07
C ILE A 714 -33.69 -21.71 0.64
N LYS A 715 -35.00 -21.44 0.57
CA LYS A 715 -35.54 -20.08 0.58
C LYS A 715 -35.85 -19.74 2.04
N PRO A 716 -35.15 -18.77 2.65
CA PRO A 716 -35.46 -18.31 4.00
C PRO A 716 -36.82 -17.62 4.05
#